data_AF-A0A444U005-F1
#
_entry.id   AF-A0A444U005-F1
#
_cell.length_a   1.000
_cell.length_b   1.000
_cell.length_c   1.000
_cell.angle_alpha   90.00
_cell.angle_beta   90.00
_cell.angle_gamma   90.00
#
_symmetry.space_group_name_H-M   'P 1'
#
loop_
_entity.id
_entity.type
_entity.pdbx_description
1 polymer ?
#
loop_
_entity_poly.entity_id
_entity_poly.type
_entity_poly.pdbx_seq_one_letter_code
_entity_poly.pdbx_strand_id
1 'polypeptide(L)'
;MKQKNPRHRQLTVVIAFLFVLGIIALVTTAVVQNKPLPKNSKYGIVLDAGSSHTSLYIYEWPAEKQNDTGVVQQLHVCHVKGPGISSYAMDPEKAGRSLQDCMDEAKRIVPERRHKETPVSLGATAGMRLLKLQNPEDSKKVLSSVEKTLSSSPFEFQGARIITGQDEGAYGWITVNYLMGNFKQGSGWLNLWPKPETTETLGALDLGGASTQITFVPELEIESLESSLYFQLYGNKYNVYTHSFLCYGKDQALKITLAKQLQGHVPDSLEDSCFNPGFIKNMSVDSIYSSPCTAGERNPSSTQGGFHLNGTGNAEQCHEKVKQIFNLTHCPSSSCSFNGVYQPQLQGNFGAFSAYYFVMAFLNLTTSERPVTLVEVKEKLREFCSTPWQTLKENFPNIKEKYLGEYCFSGTYILTLLEIGYKFSPENWNTIRFIKKHHGYEDMVRAMLNVQNECPFITRVYSIGRSVEGRHLYVLEFSDNPGIHELLEPEFKYVGNMHGNEVLGRELLIQFSQFLCEEYRAGSPRITRLIHDTRIHILPSMNPDGYEVAGNQGPDANGYLTGRANSRDVDLNRNFPDLNTMMYYFEKNDGPNHHLPLPDNWEQQVESETLAVIRWMKNYNFVLSANLHGGAVVANYPFDKSREARVRGYRKTSYSATADDKIFKKLARTYSYAHGWMHQGWNCGDYFDEGITNGASWYSLSKGMQDFNYLHTNCFEITLELSCNKFPAAQELQREWLGNREALVSYLEQVHLGIKGMVYDENNNGIKNAVISIYGINHDITTGVDGDYFRLLLPGTYTVTASAEGYQPSTSTVTVGPAEAIQLHFYLKAASQETTSETQSAGSNKKVPPHKMAPR
;
A
#
# COMPACT_ATOMS: atom_id res chain seq x y z
N MET A 1 38.33 -21.57 64.85
CA MET A 1 37.34 -20.47 64.68
C MET A 1 38.09 -19.18 64.35
N LYS A 2 38.05 -18.70 63.09
CA LYS A 2 38.61 -17.39 62.73
C LYS A 2 37.56 -16.31 63.08
N GLN A 3 37.88 -15.45 64.05
CA GLN A 3 37.08 -14.27 64.39
C GLN A 3 36.89 -13.40 63.15
N LYS A 4 35.68 -13.36 62.59
CA LYS A 4 35.33 -12.45 61.50
C LYS A 4 35.23 -11.02 62.06
N ASN A 5 36.18 -10.19 61.67
CA ASN A 5 36.31 -8.80 62.09
C ASN A 5 35.07 -7.98 61.68
N PRO A 6 34.28 -7.43 62.62
CA PRO A 6 33.00 -6.78 62.34
C PRO A 6 33.11 -5.53 61.44
N ARG A 7 34.28 -4.89 61.38
CA ARG A 7 34.54 -3.74 60.48
C ARG A 7 34.48 -4.11 59.00
N HIS A 8 34.84 -5.33 58.64
CA HIS A 8 34.84 -5.76 57.23
C HIS A 8 33.42 -5.89 56.68
N ARG A 9 32.47 -6.38 57.51
CA ARG A 9 31.07 -6.55 57.12
C ARG A 9 30.37 -5.21 56.90
N GLN A 10 30.67 -4.20 57.75
CA GLN A 10 30.13 -2.85 57.56
C GLN A 10 30.68 -2.19 56.29
N LEU A 11 31.97 -2.34 56.01
CA LEU A 11 32.58 -1.78 54.79
C LEU A 11 32.00 -2.43 53.52
N THR A 12 31.79 -3.75 53.52
CA THR A 12 31.17 -4.45 52.37
C THR A 12 29.73 -4.02 52.15
N VAL A 13 28.96 -3.76 53.21
CA VAL A 13 27.58 -3.26 53.10
C VAL A 13 27.55 -1.84 52.53
N VAL A 14 28.47 -0.97 52.95
CA VAL A 14 28.56 0.41 52.41
C VAL A 14 28.96 0.39 50.93
N ILE A 15 29.93 -0.43 50.54
CA ILE A 15 30.35 -0.55 49.14
C ILE A 15 29.22 -1.13 48.28
N ALA A 16 28.51 -2.14 48.77
CA ALA A 16 27.36 -2.71 48.05
C ALA A 16 26.22 -1.68 47.90
N PHE A 17 25.96 -0.86 48.92
CA PHE A 17 24.94 0.17 48.85
C PHE A 17 25.30 1.29 47.86
N LEU A 18 26.57 1.72 47.84
CA LEU A 18 27.07 2.68 46.86
C LEU A 18 27.04 2.12 45.43
N PHE A 19 27.31 0.82 45.26
CA PHE A 19 27.23 0.16 43.95
C PHE A 19 25.78 0.07 43.45
N VAL A 20 24.82 -0.26 44.33
CA VAL A 20 23.39 -0.26 44.00
C VAL A 20 22.89 1.14 43.68
N LEU A 21 23.29 2.17 44.42
CA LEU A 21 22.98 3.56 44.09
C LEU A 21 23.56 3.99 42.74
N GLY A 22 24.79 3.55 42.43
CA GLY A 22 25.41 3.76 41.12
C GLY A 22 24.61 3.11 39.98
N ILE A 23 24.14 1.86 40.17
CA ILE A 23 23.30 1.17 39.19
C ILE A 23 21.94 1.86 39.05
N ILE A 24 21.30 2.26 40.15
CA ILE A 24 20.02 2.97 40.11
C ILE A 24 20.18 4.29 39.37
N ALA A 25 21.26 5.05 39.63
CA ALA A 25 21.56 6.27 38.90
C ALA A 25 21.78 6.02 37.41
N LEU A 26 22.56 4.98 37.05
CA LEU A 26 22.80 4.59 35.66
C LEU A 26 21.53 4.17 34.93
N VAL A 27 20.69 3.37 35.58
CA VAL A 27 19.39 2.91 35.06
C VAL A 27 18.42 4.08 34.94
N THR A 28 18.37 4.98 35.93
CA THR A 28 17.52 6.18 35.83
C THR A 28 18.01 7.13 34.74
N THR A 29 19.32 7.35 34.58
CA THR A 29 19.83 8.11 33.43
C THR A 29 19.53 7.41 32.10
N ALA A 30 19.69 6.09 32.01
CA ALA A 30 19.38 5.34 30.80
C ALA A 30 17.87 5.39 30.48
N VAL A 31 17.01 5.30 31.49
CA VAL A 31 15.53 5.40 31.34
C VAL A 31 15.11 6.82 30.99
N VAL A 32 15.74 7.85 31.56
CA VAL A 32 15.47 9.26 31.23
C VAL A 32 16.03 9.63 29.84
N GLN A 33 17.17 9.07 29.44
CA GLN A 33 17.75 9.24 28.11
C GLN A 33 17.07 8.38 27.03
N ASN A 34 16.44 7.25 27.39
CA ASN A 34 15.64 6.39 26.50
C ASN A 34 14.14 6.69 26.53
N LYS A 35 13.67 7.73 27.24
CA LYS A 35 12.34 8.27 26.94
C LYS A 35 12.41 8.83 25.51
N PRO A 36 11.51 8.44 24.58
CA PRO A 36 11.46 9.09 23.29
C PRO A 36 11.23 10.57 23.55
N LEU A 37 12.22 11.40 23.22
CA LEU A 37 12.04 12.83 23.16
C LEU A 37 10.81 13.06 22.26
N PRO A 38 9.84 13.90 22.66
CA PRO A 38 8.69 14.19 21.81
C PRO A 38 9.23 14.58 20.43
N LYS A 39 8.92 13.77 19.39
CA LYS A 39 9.42 13.99 18.02
C LYS A 39 9.17 15.45 17.69
N ASN A 40 10.24 16.21 17.50
CA ASN A 40 10.14 17.60 17.09
C ASN A 40 9.84 17.62 15.58
N SER A 41 8.72 17.03 15.18
CA SER A 41 8.26 17.02 13.78
C SER A 41 7.81 18.41 13.38
N LYS A 42 8.17 18.80 12.17
CA LYS A 42 7.65 19.96 11.46
C LYS A 42 6.71 19.48 10.36
N TYR A 43 5.76 20.34 10.02
CA TYR A 43 4.79 20.07 8.96
C TYR A 43 4.90 21.14 7.90
N GLY A 44 4.43 20.85 6.69
CA GLY A 44 4.28 21.83 5.63
C GLY A 44 3.08 21.48 4.77
N ILE A 45 2.36 22.50 4.33
CA ILE A 45 1.19 22.36 3.47
C ILE A 45 1.52 23.03 2.14
N VAL A 46 1.36 22.28 1.05
CA VAL A 46 1.54 22.78 -0.32
C VAL A 46 0.26 22.53 -1.09
N LEU A 47 -0.34 23.59 -1.61
CA LEU A 47 -1.43 23.48 -2.56
C LEU A 47 -0.87 23.57 -3.98
N ASP A 48 -1.03 22.51 -4.76
CA ASP A 48 -0.77 22.52 -6.20
C ASP A 48 -2.04 22.96 -6.92
N ALA A 49 -2.02 24.22 -7.38
CA ALA A 49 -3.13 24.80 -8.12
C ALA A 49 -2.89 24.66 -9.63
N GLY A 50 -3.17 23.45 -10.12
CA GLY A 50 -3.19 23.08 -11.52
C GLY A 50 -4.22 23.83 -12.37
N SER A 51 -4.07 23.77 -13.70
CA SER A 51 -5.02 24.40 -14.64
C SER A 51 -6.41 23.78 -14.61
N SER A 52 -6.49 22.48 -14.28
CA SER A 52 -7.72 21.69 -14.41
C SER A 52 -8.33 21.31 -13.06
N HIS A 53 -7.54 21.29 -11.99
CA HIS A 53 -7.96 21.00 -10.62
C HIS A 53 -6.93 21.59 -9.63
N THR A 54 -7.23 21.56 -8.33
CA THR A 54 -6.28 21.91 -7.25
C THR A 54 -6.19 20.74 -6.27
N SER A 55 -4.99 20.45 -5.78
CA SER A 55 -4.76 19.43 -4.75
C SER A 55 -3.97 20.03 -3.59
N LEU A 56 -4.35 19.72 -2.36
CA LEU A 56 -3.64 20.10 -1.15
C LEU A 56 -2.84 18.90 -0.65
N TYR A 57 -1.56 19.10 -0.40
CA TYR A 57 -0.64 18.12 0.15
C TYR A 57 -0.18 18.58 1.53
N ILE A 58 -0.19 17.66 2.49
CA ILE A 58 0.40 17.88 3.80
C ILE A 58 1.64 17.00 3.89
N TYR A 59 2.73 17.57 4.33
CA TYR A 59 4.01 16.92 4.50
C TYR A 59 4.46 16.99 5.96
N GLU A 60 5.17 15.97 6.42
CA GLU A 60 5.82 15.91 7.73
C GLU A 60 7.30 15.57 7.56
N TRP A 61 8.16 16.17 8.38
CA TRP A 61 9.58 15.79 8.48
C TRP A 61 10.13 16.04 9.89
N PRO A 62 11.18 15.30 10.31
CA PRO A 62 11.92 15.62 11.53
C PRO A 62 12.55 17.02 11.46
N ALA A 63 12.60 17.78 12.56
CA ALA A 63 13.27 19.09 12.57
C ALA A 63 14.76 19.03 12.22
N GLU A 64 15.39 17.87 12.41
CA GLU A 64 16.79 17.60 12.04
C GLU A 64 16.90 17.31 10.54
N LYS A 65 17.87 17.96 9.87
CA LYS A 65 18.16 17.75 8.45
C LYS A 65 19.26 16.72 8.29
N GLN A 66 19.14 15.82 7.31
CA GLN A 66 20.19 14.89 6.92
C GLN A 66 21.03 15.52 5.79
N ASN A 67 22.29 15.86 6.07
CA ASN A 67 23.17 16.58 5.12
C ASN A 67 22.48 17.81 4.52
N ASP A 68 21.93 18.67 5.38
CA ASP A 68 21.20 19.90 5.03
C ASP A 68 19.88 19.70 4.23
N THR A 69 19.45 18.45 4.00
CA THR A 69 18.19 18.10 3.32
C THR A 69 17.22 17.43 4.31
N GLY A 70 15.97 17.90 4.34
CA GLY A 70 14.92 17.24 5.13
C GLY A 70 14.44 15.97 4.43
N VAL A 71 14.23 14.88 5.19
CA VAL A 71 13.55 13.69 4.69
C VAL A 71 12.06 13.91 4.87
N VAL A 72 11.36 14.17 3.76
CA VAL A 72 9.97 14.63 3.75
C VAL A 72 9.04 13.48 3.41
N GLN A 73 7.95 13.35 4.15
CA GLN A 73 6.93 12.32 3.97
C GLN A 73 5.60 13.00 3.70
N GLN A 74 4.85 12.52 2.71
CA GLN A 74 3.49 13.00 2.47
C GLN A 74 2.56 12.39 3.51
N LEU A 75 1.95 13.24 4.33
CA LEU A 75 1.04 12.89 5.41
C LEU A 75 -0.42 12.80 4.93
N HIS A 76 -0.81 13.59 3.92
CA HIS A 76 -2.20 13.61 3.44
C HIS A 76 -2.34 14.30 2.07
N VAL A 77 -3.37 13.94 1.30
CA VAL A 77 -3.79 14.63 0.07
C VAL A 77 -5.30 14.88 0.08
N CYS A 78 -5.70 16.13 -0.18
CA CYS A 78 -7.10 16.48 -0.43
C CYS A 78 -7.25 17.03 -1.85
N HIS A 79 -8.16 16.45 -2.63
CA HIS A 79 -8.50 16.95 -3.96
C HIS A 79 -9.64 17.97 -3.88
N VAL A 80 -9.34 19.22 -4.23
CA VAL A 80 -10.30 20.32 -4.21
C VAL A 80 -11.39 20.05 -5.25
N LYS A 81 -12.66 20.14 -4.83
CA LYS A 81 -13.80 19.98 -5.73
C LYS A 81 -13.88 21.15 -6.70
N GLY A 82 -14.02 20.83 -7.99
CA GLY A 82 -14.21 21.81 -9.05
C GLY A 82 -12.97 22.00 -9.94
N PRO A 83 -12.98 23.02 -10.80
CA PRO A 83 -11.87 23.32 -11.70
C PRO A 83 -10.67 23.95 -10.96
N GLY A 84 -9.56 24.12 -11.68
CA GLY A 84 -8.41 24.88 -11.18
C GLY A 84 -8.75 26.34 -10.88
N ILE A 85 -7.99 26.96 -9.99
CA ILE A 85 -8.32 28.30 -9.46
C ILE A 85 -8.45 29.39 -10.54
N SER A 86 -7.74 29.26 -11.67
CA SER A 86 -7.81 30.20 -12.79
C SER A 86 -9.19 30.27 -13.44
N SER A 87 -10.01 29.22 -13.30
CA SER A 87 -11.38 29.18 -13.85
C SER A 87 -12.35 30.09 -13.11
N TYR A 88 -11.97 30.62 -11.94
CA TYR A 88 -12.79 31.54 -11.15
C TYR A 88 -12.49 33.02 -11.44
N ALA A 89 -11.83 33.35 -12.56
CA ALA A 89 -11.51 34.74 -12.92
C ALA A 89 -12.72 35.70 -12.88
N MET A 90 -13.91 35.21 -13.26
CA MET A 90 -15.16 35.99 -13.25
C MET A 90 -15.83 36.07 -11.87
N ASP A 91 -15.45 35.20 -10.93
CA ASP A 91 -15.94 35.20 -9.54
C ASP A 91 -14.77 34.84 -8.60
N PRO A 92 -13.78 35.73 -8.42
CA PRO A 92 -12.53 35.41 -7.74
C PRO A 92 -12.71 34.89 -6.32
N GLU A 93 -13.75 35.34 -5.61
CA GLU A 93 -14.07 34.88 -4.25
C GLU A 93 -14.40 33.38 -4.18
N LYS A 94 -14.81 32.76 -5.30
CA LYS A 94 -14.97 31.29 -5.34
C LYS A 94 -13.64 30.54 -5.37
N ALA A 95 -12.55 31.17 -5.83
CA ALA A 95 -11.23 30.55 -5.84
C ALA A 95 -10.72 30.28 -4.43
N GLY A 96 -10.83 31.25 -3.53
CA GLY A 96 -10.49 31.05 -2.12
C GLY A 96 -11.47 30.11 -1.43
N ARG A 97 -12.77 30.23 -1.70
CA ARG A 97 -13.81 29.37 -1.08
C ARG A 97 -13.69 27.90 -1.48
N SER A 98 -13.26 27.58 -2.70
CA SER A 98 -13.10 26.19 -3.12
C SER A 98 -12.07 25.45 -2.27
N LEU A 99 -11.07 26.14 -1.72
CA LEU A 99 -10.02 25.55 -0.89
C LEU A 99 -10.50 25.22 0.54
N GLN A 100 -11.65 25.75 0.96
CA GLN A 100 -12.07 25.74 2.36
C GLN A 100 -12.20 24.32 2.93
N ASP A 101 -12.86 23.41 2.20
CA ASP A 101 -13.02 22.01 2.60
C ASP A 101 -11.65 21.36 2.91
N CYS A 102 -10.69 21.48 1.98
CA CYS A 102 -9.35 20.91 2.15
C CYS A 102 -8.52 21.63 3.23
N MET A 103 -8.71 22.95 3.39
CA MET A 103 -8.02 23.71 4.45
C MET A 103 -8.55 23.37 5.84
N ASP A 104 -9.84 23.10 5.98
CA ASP A 104 -10.44 22.64 7.23
C ASP A 104 -10.02 21.20 7.56
N GLU A 105 -9.86 20.36 6.54
CA GLU A 105 -9.21 19.06 6.68
C GLU A 105 -7.75 19.21 7.13
N ALA A 106 -6.98 20.13 6.54
CA ALA A 106 -5.61 20.39 6.98
C ALA A 106 -5.52 20.85 8.44
N LYS A 107 -6.44 21.72 8.91
CA LYS A 107 -6.55 22.14 10.32
C LYS A 107 -6.78 20.97 11.26
N ARG A 108 -7.55 19.95 10.84
CA ARG A 108 -7.78 18.73 11.61
C ARG A 108 -6.56 17.81 11.61
N ILE A 109 -5.78 17.79 10.54
CA ILE A 109 -4.64 16.88 10.38
C ILE A 109 -3.40 17.38 11.10
N VAL A 110 -3.06 18.66 10.95
CA VAL A 110 -1.87 19.25 11.58
C VAL A 110 -2.18 19.57 13.06
N PRO A 111 -1.30 19.25 14.03
CA PRO A 111 -1.55 19.56 15.44
C PRO A 111 -1.69 21.07 15.71
N GLU A 112 -2.67 21.46 16.53
CA GLU A 112 -2.97 22.89 16.81
C GLU A 112 -1.77 23.69 17.31
N ARG A 113 -0.96 23.09 18.20
CA ARG A 113 0.29 23.70 18.72
C ARG A 113 1.33 23.99 17.62
N ARG A 114 1.22 23.31 16.47
CA ARG A 114 2.11 23.43 15.32
C ARG A 114 1.55 24.34 14.23
N HIS A 115 0.26 24.67 14.26
CA HIS A 115 -0.35 25.47 13.19
C HIS A 115 0.47 26.73 12.88
N LYS A 116 0.83 27.50 13.91
CA LYS A 116 1.60 28.75 13.76
C LYS A 116 3.01 28.61 13.21
N GLU A 117 3.59 27.40 13.20
CA GLU A 117 4.94 27.10 12.64
C GLU A 117 4.88 26.21 11.40
N THR A 118 3.68 25.80 10.98
CA THR A 118 3.46 24.96 9.80
C THR A 118 3.31 25.87 8.60
N PRO A 119 4.32 25.97 7.71
CA PRO A 119 4.20 26.72 6.49
C PRO A 119 3.05 26.19 5.62
N VAL A 120 2.16 27.09 5.19
CA VAL A 120 1.22 26.82 4.11
C VAL A 120 1.58 27.70 2.91
N SER A 121 1.68 27.08 1.75
CA SER A 121 1.93 27.78 0.50
C SER A 121 1.08 27.22 -0.62
N LEU A 122 0.77 28.06 -1.60
CA LEU A 122 0.13 27.62 -2.83
C LEU A 122 1.03 27.95 -4.02
N GLY A 123 1.32 26.93 -4.81
CA GLY A 123 1.98 27.06 -6.09
C GLY A 123 0.96 26.92 -7.21
N ALA A 124 0.65 28.00 -7.90
CA ALA A 124 -0.20 27.95 -9.08
C ALA A 124 0.64 27.78 -10.34
N THR A 125 0.23 26.87 -11.22
CA THR A 125 1.01 26.48 -12.40
C THR A 125 0.54 27.21 -13.66
N ALA A 126 0.58 26.56 -14.82
CA ALA A 126 0.28 27.15 -16.13
C ALA A 126 -1.11 27.81 -16.24
N GLY A 127 -2.14 27.30 -15.56
CA GLY A 127 -3.48 27.90 -15.61
C GLY A 127 -3.48 29.37 -15.15
N MET A 128 -2.78 29.66 -14.05
CA MET A 128 -2.63 31.03 -13.56
C MET A 128 -1.59 31.84 -14.34
N ARG A 129 -0.55 31.20 -14.92
CA ARG A 129 0.35 31.86 -15.88
C ARG A 129 -0.45 32.41 -17.08
N LEU A 130 -1.36 31.61 -17.64
CA LEU A 130 -2.25 32.03 -18.72
C LEU A 130 -3.20 33.15 -18.28
N LEU A 131 -3.88 33.00 -17.14
CA LEU A 131 -4.76 34.06 -16.64
C LEU A 131 -4.01 35.38 -16.44
N LYS A 132 -2.77 35.33 -15.93
CA LYS A 132 -1.92 36.53 -15.77
C LYS A 132 -1.59 37.20 -17.11
N LEU A 133 -1.34 36.42 -18.16
CA LEU A 133 -1.13 36.95 -19.50
C LEU A 133 -2.41 37.56 -20.09
N GLN A 134 -3.56 36.93 -19.83
CA GLN A 134 -4.86 37.39 -20.31
C GLN A 134 -5.30 38.70 -19.64
N ASN A 135 -5.29 38.70 -18.30
CA ASN A 135 -5.68 39.82 -17.49
C ASN A 135 -4.92 39.76 -16.15
N PRO A 136 -3.83 40.56 -16.01
CA PRO A 136 -3.05 40.62 -14.78
C PRO A 136 -3.89 40.97 -13.54
N GLU A 137 -4.93 41.80 -13.69
CA GLU A 137 -5.80 42.20 -12.58
C GLU A 137 -6.70 41.06 -12.11
N ASP A 138 -7.26 40.26 -13.03
CA ASP A 138 -8.09 39.12 -12.62
C ASP A 138 -7.24 38.00 -12.01
N SER A 139 -6.03 37.77 -12.54
CA SER A 139 -5.05 36.88 -11.91
C SER A 139 -4.72 37.32 -10.49
N LYS A 140 -4.48 38.63 -10.29
CA LYS A 140 -4.24 39.22 -8.98
C LYS A 140 -5.44 39.05 -8.05
N LYS A 141 -6.67 39.30 -8.51
CA LYS A 141 -7.88 39.10 -7.69
C LYS A 141 -8.07 37.65 -7.26
N VAL A 142 -7.84 36.69 -8.16
CA VAL A 142 -7.91 35.25 -7.85
C VAL A 142 -6.85 34.87 -6.81
N LEU A 143 -5.60 35.29 -7.01
CA LEU A 143 -4.55 35.08 -6.02
C LEU A 143 -4.90 35.75 -4.69
N SER A 144 -5.36 36.99 -4.68
CA SER A 144 -5.74 37.69 -3.45
C SER A 144 -6.88 37.00 -2.70
N SER A 145 -7.86 36.39 -3.41
CA SER A 145 -8.88 35.57 -2.75
C SER A 145 -8.28 34.33 -2.09
N VAL A 146 -7.37 33.64 -2.78
CA VAL A 146 -6.64 32.49 -2.24
C VAL A 146 -5.75 32.90 -1.06
N GLU A 147 -4.97 33.97 -1.19
CA GLU A 147 -4.14 34.55 -0.13
C GLU A 147 -4.98 34.88 1.09
N LYS A 148 -6.16 35.50 0.90
CA LYS A 148 -7.10 35.80 1.99
C LYS A 148 -7.58 34.52 2.69
N THR A 149 -7.94 33.47 1.95
CA THR A 149 -8.33 32.19 2.56
C THR A 149 -7.16 31.56 3.33
N LEU A 150 -5.97 31.47 2.72
CA LEU A 150 -4.80 30.81 3.33
C LEU A 150 -4.27 31.61 4.53
N SER A 151 -4.22 32.94 4.45
CA SER A 151 -3.81 33.81 5.56
C SER A 151 -4.83 33.87 6.69
N SER A 152 -6.11 33.62 6.41
CA SER A 152 -7.14 33.47 7.45
C SER A 152 -7.08 32.12 8.18
N SER A 153 -6.30 31.17 7.66
CA SER A 153 -6.06 29.89 8.32
C SER A 153 -5.10 30.06 9.51
N PRO A 154 -5.07 29.11 10.47
CA PRO A 154 -4.16 29.19 11.61
C PRO A 154 -2.70 28.86 11.24
N PHE A 155 -2.43 28.53 9.98
CA PHE A 155 -1.12 28.14 9.48
C PHE A 155 -0.19 29.31 9.16
N GLU A 156 1.11 29.07 9.18
CA GLU A 156 2.10 30.07 8.80
C GLU A 156 2.07 30.29 7.27
N PHE A 157 1.32 31.29 6.81
CA PHE A 157 1.22 31.57 5.40
C PHE A 157 2.55 32.05 4.80
N GLN A 158 3.13 31.24 3.90
CA GLN A 158 4.41 31.52 3.21
C GLN A 158 4.22 32.15 1.81
N GLY A 159 2.97 32.36 1.39
CA GLY A 159 2.65 32.97 0.11
C GLY A 159 1.85 32.04 -0.82
N ALA A 160 1.06 32.66 -1.69
CA ALA A 160 0.40 32.02 -2.82
C ALA A 160 0.97 32.68 -4.07
N ARG A 161 1.72 31.92 -4.87
CA ARG A 161 2.43 32.46 -6.02
C ARG A 161 2.23 31.60 -7.25
N ILE A 162 2.35 32.25 -8.40
CA ILE A 162 2.46 31.55 -9.67
C ILE A 162 3.90 31.07 -9.78
N ILE A 163 4.12 29.76 -9.74
CA ILE A 163 5.47 29.20 -9.86
C ILE A 163 5.96 29.32 -11.30
N THR A 164 7.29 29.41 -11.46
CA THR A 164 7.88 29.41 -12.79
C THR A 164 7.72 28.03 -13.43
N GLY A 165 7.85 27.98 -14.74
CA GLY A 165 7.85 26.71 -15.44
C GLY A 165 9.04 25.82 -15.05
N GLN A 166 10.20 26.42 -14.77
CA GLN A 166 11.39 25.70 -14.34
C GLN A 166 11.22 25.09 -12.94
N ASP A 167 10.61 25.83 -12.00
CA ASP A 167 10.30 25.33 -10.66
C ASP A 167 9.39 24.09 -10.75
N GLU A 168 8.31 24.18 -11.53
CA GLU A 168 7.36 23.08 -11.74
C GLU A 168 8.05 21.82 -12.27
N GLY A 169 8.88 21.97 -13.31
CA GLY A 169 9.64 20.86 -13.88
C GLY A 169 10.68 20.26 -12.93
N ALA A 170 11.36 21.09 -12.14
CA ALA A 170 12.38 20.64 -11.21
C ALA A 170 11.80 19.93 -9.99
N TYR A 171 10.71 20.43 -9.40
CA TYR A 171 10.04 19.76 -8.30
C TYR A 171 9.49 18.38 -8.72
N GLY A 172 8.98 18.26 -9.95
CA GLY A 172 8.60 16.95 -10.52
C GLY A 172 9.78 15.98 -10.60
N TRP A 173 10.94 16.46 -11.08
CA TRP A 173 12.17 15.66 -11.15
C TRP A 173 12.69 15.24 -9.78
N ILE A 174 12.68 16.15 -8.79
CA ILE A 174 13.04 15.83 -7.41
C ILE A 174 12.11 14.76 -6.87
N THR A 175 10.79 14.91 -7.07
CA THR A 175 9.78 13.97 -6.57
C THR A 175 10.00 12.57 -7.12
N VAL A 176 10.16 12.42 -8.44
CA VAL A 176 10.37 11.10 -9.07
C VAL A 176 11.66 10.45 -8.59
N ASN A 177 12.76 11.20 -8.51
CA ASN A 177 14.04 10.64 -8.06
C ASN A 177 14.07 10.36 -6.55
N TYR A 178 13.34 11.15 -5.74
CA TYR A 178 13.16 10.90 -4.32
C TYR A 178 12.34 9.62 -4.09
N LEU A 179 11.20 9.47 -4.79
CA LEU A 179 10.35 8.30 -4.68
C LEU A 179 11.01 7.01 -5.18
N MET A 180 11.89 7.11 -6.20
CA MET A 180 12.66 5.97 -6.71
C MET A 180 13.95 5.71 -5.93
N GLY A 181 14.29 6.53 -4.92
CA GLY A 181 15.50 6.35 -4.11
C GLY A 181 16.81 6.65 -4.85
N ASN A 182 16.78 7.43 -5.92
CA ASN A 182 17.95 7.71 -6.76
C ASN A 182 18.92 8.73 -6.13
N PHE A 183 18.55 9.39 -5.03
CA PHE A 183 19.41 10.30 -4.27
C PHE A 183 20.18 9.53 -3.18
N LYS A 184 21.51 9.37 -3.32
CA LYS A 184 22.34 8.65 -2.32
C LYS A 184 22.44 9.41 -1.00
N GLN A 185 22.32 8.67 0.10
CA GLN A 185 22.67 9.10 1.47
C GLN A 185 24.19 8.95 1.66
N GLY A 186 24.88 10.01 2.08
CA GLY A 186 26.30 9.91 2.44
C GLY A 186 26.49 8.98 3.65
N SER A 187 27.32 7.95 3.50
CA SER A 187 27.65 6.98 4.55
C SER A 187 28.29 7.65 5.77
N GLY A 188 27.73 7.40 6.95
CA GLY A 188 28.37 7.69 8.23
C GLY A 188 29.42 6.63 8.60
N TRP A 189 30.55 7.12 9.12
CA TRP A 189 31.49 6.53 10.08
C TRP A 189 32.34 5.27 9.76
N LEU A 190 32.83 5.01 8.53
CA LEU A 190 34.13 4.34 8.32
C LEU A 190 34.55 4.42 6.83
N ASN A 191 35.40 5.40 6.51
CA ASN A 191 35.94 5.67 5.16
C ASN A 191 37.00 4.63 4.73
N LEU A 192 36.61 3.39 4.45
CA LEU A 192 37.56 2.33 4.07
C LEU A 192 37.30 1.64 2.71
N TRP A 193 36.32 2.09 1.92
CA TRP A 193 36.02 1.46 0.62
C TRP A 193 35.84 2.51 -0.50
N PRO A 194 36.25 2.19 -1.75
CA PRO A 194 36.12 3.12 -2.87
C PRO A 194 34.64 3.43 -3.14
N LYS A 195 34.35 4.70 -3.47
CA LYS A 195 33.02 5.16 -3.87
C LYS A 195 32.60 4.42 -5.15
N PRO A 196 31.40 3.79 -5.21
CA PRO A 196 30.83 3.39 -6.48
C PRO A 196 30.51 4.66 -7.28
N GLU A 197 30.89 4.67 -8.56
CA GLU A 197 30.53 5.70 -9.53
C GLU A 197 29.01 5.96 -9.54
N THR A 198 28.65 7.17 -9.96
CA THR A 198 27.35 7.84 -9.88
C THR A 198 26.15 6.94 -10.20
N THR A 199 25.14 6.91 -9.33
CA THR A 199 23.81 6.38 -9.68
C THR A 199 23.10 7.38 -10.59
N GLU A 200 22.70 6.95 -11.78
CA GLU A 200 21.94 7.77 -12.73
C GLU A 200 20.58 8.17 -12.15
N THR A 201 20.24 9.46 -12.25
CA THR A 201 18.90 9.96 -11.93
C THR A 201 17.96 9.75 -13.12
N LEU A 202 16.69 9.52 -12.86
CA LEU A 202 15.64 9.47 -13.88
C LEU A 202 15.33 10.88 -14.38
N GLY A 203 15.16 11.05 -15.70
CA GLY A 203 14.49 12.21 -16.25
C GLY A 203 12.99 12.21 -15.89
N ALA A 204 12.38 13.38 -15.87
CA ALA A 204 10.97 13.58 -15.55
C ALA A 204 10.25 14.24 -16.72
N LEU A 205 9.13 13.63 -17.12
CA LEU A 205 8.21 14.14 -18.13
C LEU A 205 6.84 14.35 -17.49
N ASP A 206 6.40 15.60 -17.45
CA ASP A 206 5.10 16.00 -16.90
C ASP A 206 4.21 16.60 -17.99
N LEU A 207 2.95 16.19 -18.02
CA LEU A 207 1.94 16.70 -18.94
C LEU A 207 0.68 17.09 -18.18
N GLY A 208 0.48 18.40 -18.09
CA GLY A 208 -0.74 19.01 -17.57
C GLY A 208 -1.71 19.44 -18.67
N GLY A 209 -2.76 20.17 -18.26
CA GLY A 209 -3.76 20.73 -19.18
C GLY A 209 -3.25 21.95 -19.95
N ALA A 210 -2.40 22.78 -19.34
CA ALA A 210 -1.95 24.06 -19.92
C ALA A 210 -0.44 24.16 -20.23
N SER A 211 0.40 23.30 -19.67
CA SER A 211 1.82 23.18 -20.03
C SER A 211 2.30 21.73 -19.96
N THR A 212 3.51 21.50 -20.46
CA THR A 212 4.28 20.27 -20.29
C THR A 212 5.71 20.62 -19.91
N GLN A 213 6.38 19.72 -19.20
CA GLN A 213 7.72 19.90 -18.69
C GLN A 213 8.59 18.69 -19.06
N ILE A 214 9.86 18.98 -19.31
CA ILE A 214 10.93 18.00 -19.44
C ILE A 214 12.09 18.44 -18.56
N THR A 215 12.54 17.52 -17.70
CA THR A 215 13.61 17.80 -16.73
C THR A 215 14.55 16.61 -16.59
N PHE A 216 15.85 16.79 -16.75
CA PHE A 216 16.84 15.72 -16.60
C PHE A 216 18.25 16.28 -16.38
N VAL A 217 19.18 15.43 -15.95
CA VAL A 217 20.61 15.79 -15.82
C VAL A 217 21.32 15.42 -17.12
N PRO A 218 21.80 16.39 -17.91
CA PRO A 218 22.54 16.10 -19.14
C PRO A 218 23.99 15.71 -18.85
N GLU A 219 24.62 15.00 -19.80
CA GLU A 219 26.04 14.64 -19.73
C GLU A 219 26.97 15.83 -20.04
N LEU A 220 26.55 16.67 -20.99
CA LEU A 220 27.27 17.88 -21.40
C LEU A 220 26.75 19.11 -20.63
N GLU A 221 27.58 20.16 -20.59
CA GLU A 221 27.19 21.44 -19.99
C GLU A 221 25.98 22.06 -20.69
N ILE A 222 25.11 22.69 -19.89
CA ILE A 222 23.89 23.33 -20.36
C ILE A 222 24.24 24.69 -20.95
N GLU A 223 23.98 24.90 -22.24
CA GLU A 223 24.31 26.14 -22.95
C GLU A 223 23.45 27.34 -22.51
N SER A 224 22.22 27.08 -22.07
CA SER A 224 21.29 28.10 -21.60
C SER A 224 21.25 28.15 -20.08
N LEU A 225 21.76 29.25 -19.51
CA LEU A 225 21.62 29.55 -18.08
C LEU A 225 20.16 29.62 -17.63
N GLU A 226 19.23 30.00 -18.51
CA GLU A 226 17.79 30.06 -18.18
C GLU A 226 17.16 28.67 -18.05
N SER A 227 17.74 27.64 -18.67
CA SER A 227 17.26 26.26 -18.61
C SER A 227 18.05 25.39 -17.63
N SER A 228 19.04 25.96 -16.93
CA SER A 228 19.89 25.27 -15.94
C SER A 228 19.42 25.61 -14.52
N LEU A 229 19.20 24.57 -13.71
CA LEU A 229 18.98 24.71 -12.27
C LEU A 229 19.97 23.86 -11.49
N TYR A 230 20.60 24.47 -10.50
CA TYR A 230 21.52 23.80 -9.60
C TYR A 230 20.83 23.44 -8.29
N PHE A 231 20.85 22.15 -7.95
CA PHE A 231 20.37 21.64 -6.68
C PHE A 231 21.51 21.00 -5.89
N GLN A 232 21.48 21.20 -4.57
CA GLN A 232 22.29 20.39 -3.65
C GLN A 232 21.32 19.55 -2.82
N LEU A 233 21.29 18.25 -3.07
CA LEU A 233 20.40 17.29 -2.40
C LEU A 233 21.25 16.20 -1.76
N TYR A 234 21.08 15.99 -0.45
CA TYR A 234 21.82 14.99 0.33
C TYR A 234 23.35 15.07 0.23
N GLY A 235 23.89 16.27 0.00
CA GLY A 235 25.33 16.52 -0.18
C GLY A 235 25.85 16.32 -1.62
N ASN A 236 25.00 15.90 -2.56
CA ASN A 236 25.33 15.79 -3.98
C ASN A 236 24.84 17.03 -4.74
N LYS A 237 25.64 17.50 -5.70
CA LYS A 237 25.29 18.62 -6.57
C LYS A 237 24.75 18.08 -7.89
N TYR A 238 23.58 18.57 -8.29
CA TYR A 238 22.93 18.22 -9.55
C TYR A 238 22.80 19.48 -10.39
N ASN A 239 23.30 19.44 -11.62
CA ASN A 239 23.01 20.45 -12.63
C ASN A 239 21.91 19.90 -13.53
N VAL A 240 20.71 20.43 -13.39
CA VAL A 240 19.50 19.87 -14.00
C VAL A 240 19.07 20.79 -15.13
N TYR A 241 18.89 20.23 -16.33
CA TYR A 241 18.17 20.89 -17.41
C TYR A 241 16.68 20.81 -17.12
N THR A 242 15.97 21.93 -17.21
CA THR A 242 14.51 21.95 -17.14
C THR A 242 13.92 22.97 -18.10
N HIS A 243 12.81 22.62 -18.73
CA HIS A 243 12.02 23.56 -19.50
C HIS A 243 10.53 23.28 -19.37
N SER A 244 9.71 24.34 -19.42
CA SER A 244 8.25 24.26 -19.41
C SER A 244 7.69 24.95 -20.63
N PHE A 245 7.00 24.19 -21.47
CA PHE A 245 6.32 24.70 -22.65
C PHE A 245 4.91 25.14 -22.27
N LEU A 246 4.77 26.42 -21.92
CA LEU A 246 3.45 27.03 -21.70
C LEU A 246 2.61 26.97 -22.99
N CYS A 247 1.32 26.70 -22.87
CA CYS A 247 0.38 26.41 -23.96
C CYS A 247 0.50 25.02 -24.62
N TYR A 248 1.48 24.20 -24.21
CA TYR A 248 1.68 22.83 -24.70
C TYR A 248 1.20 21.77 -23.70
N GLY A 249 0.33 22.14 -22.77
CA GLY A 249 -0.48 21.15 -22.08
C GLY A 249 -1.58 20.64 -23.01
N LYS A 250 -2.06 19.42 -22.80
CA LYS A 250 -2.94 18.74 -23.77
C LYS A 250 -4.22 19.52 -24.11
N ASP A 251 -4.79 20.25 -23.14
CA ASP A 251 -6.05 20.99 -23.35
C ASP A 251 -5.81 22.26 -24.18
N GLN A 252 -4.67 22.93 -24.00
CA GLN A 252 -4.30 24.12 -24.79
C GLN A 252 -3.78 23.74 -26.17
N ALA A 253 -3.01 22.65 -26.29
CA ALA A 253 -2.58 22.12 -27.56
C ALA A 253 -3.77 21.76 -28.47
N LEU A 254 -4.84 21.22 -27.91
CA LEU A 254 -6.09 20.97 -28.63
C LEU A 254 -6.68 22.28 -29.17
N LYS A 255 -6.75 23.32 -28.34
CA LYS A 255 -7.26 24.63 -28.77
C LYS A 255 -6.41 25.25 -29.87
N ILE A 256 -5.08 25.16 -29.78
CA ILE A 256 -4.18 25.66 -30.84
C ILE A 256 -4.38 24.90 -32.14
N THR A 257 -4.49 23.57 -32.06
CA THR A 257 -4.72 22.71 -33.23
C THR A 257 -6.05 23.06 -33.92
N LEU A 258 -7.11 23.30 -33.14
CA LEU A 258 -8.40 23.75 -33.67
C LEU A 258 -8.34 25.17 -34.22
N ALA A 259 -7.67 26.10 -33.53
CA ALA A 259 -7.54 27.49 -33.97
C ALA A 259 -6.84 27.60 -35.33
N LYS A 260 -5.77 26.83 -35.55
CA LYS A 260 -5.07 26.77 -36.85
C LYS A 260 -5.97 26.29 -37.99
N GLN A 261 -6.91 25.37 -37.71
CA GLN A 261 -7.88 24.90 -38.70
C GLN A 261 -8.97 25.92 -39.00
N LEU A 262 -9.24 26.84 -38.07
CA LEU A 262 -10.26 27.88 -38.17
C LEU A 262 -9.71 29.23 -38.65
N GLN A 263 -8.42 29.31 -39.00
CA GLN A 263 -7.81 30.54 -39.52
C GLN A 263 -8.52 30.97 -40.82
N GLY A 264 -8.99 32.22 -40.86
CA GLY A 264 -9.63 32.82 -42.03
C GLY A 264 -11.17 32.78 -42.00
N HIS A 265 -11.79 31.60 -41.84
CA HIS A 265 -13.24 31.42 -41.83
C HIS A 265 -13.68 30.35 -40.82
N VAL A 266 -14.74 30.63 -40.06
CA VAL A 266 -15.37 29.65 -39.16
C VAL A 266 -16.53 28.97 -39.90
N PRO A 267 -16.44 27.67 -40.23
CA PRO A 267 -17.53 26.95 -40.88
C PRO A 267 -18.64 26.58 -39.88
N ASP A 268 -19.84 26.27 -40.38
CA ASP A 268 -20.94 25.74 -39.55
C ASP A 268 -20.60 24.35 -38.98
N SER A 269 -19.77 23.58 -39.69
CA SER A 269 -19.28 22.26 -39.29
C SER A 269 -17.80 22.12 -39.62
N LEU A 270 -17.00 21.67 -38.65
CA LEU A 270 -15.57 21.39 -38.80
C LEU A 270 -15.34 19.88 -38.72
N GLU A 271 -14.84 19.31 -39.81
CA GLU A 271 -14.39 17.91 -39.83
C GLU A 271 -12.98 17.79 -39.24
N ASP A 272 -12.83 16.95 -38.21
CA ASP A 272 -11.56 16.77 -37.53
C ASP A 272 -11.17 15.30 -37.34
N SER A 273 -10.03 14.94 -37.95
CA SER A 273 -9.42 13.61 -37.89
C SER A 273 -8.93 13.21 -36.50
N CYS A 274 -8.76 14.17 -35.58
CA CYS A 274 -8.36 13.91 -34.20
C CYS A 274 -9.50 13.44 -33.28
N PHE A 275 -10.72 13.35 -33.82
CA PHE A 275 -11.90 12.86 -33.12
C PHE A 275 -12.48 11.65 -33.85
N ASN A 276 -13.01 10.70 -33.09
CA ASN A 276 -13.54 9.44 -33.61
C ASN A 276 -14.71 9.62 -34.59
N PRO A 277 -14.89 8.73 -35.58
CA PRO A 277 -15.96 8.84 -36.56
C PRO A 277 -17.35 8.90 -35.91
N GLY A 278 -18.14 9.92 -36.24
CA GLY A 278 -19.48 10.12 -35.67
C GLY A 278 -19.50 10.77 -34.28
N PHE A 279 -18.36 11.20 -33.76
CA PHE A 279 -18.31 12.11 -32.62
C PHE A 279 -18.81 13.49 -33.04
N ILE A 280 -19.80 14.04 -32.34
CA ILE A 280 -20.35 15.37 -32.61
C ILE A 280 -20.34 16.18 -31.32
N LYS A 281 -19.77 17.39 -31.37
CA LYS A 281 -19.77 18.32 -30.24
C LYS A 281 -20.03 19.74 -30.68
N ASN A 282 -20.96 20.42 -30.02
CA ASN A 282 -21.20 21.84 -30.25
C ASN A 282 -20.08 22.66 -29.60
N MET A 283 -19.39 23.44 -30.42
CA MET A 283 -18.25 24.25 -30.01
C MET A 283 -18.61 25.74 -30.14
N SER A 284 -18.23 26.53 -29.14
CA SER A 284 -18.27 27.99 -29.25
C SER A 284 -16.92 28.50 -29.76
N VAL A 285 -16.94 29.46 -30.68
CA VAL A 285 -15.72 30.13 -31.18
C VAL A 285 -14.94 30.75 -30.01
N ASP A 286 -15.64 31.36 -29.06
CA ASP A 286 -15.01 31.96 -27.88
C ASP A 286 -14.36 30.90 -26.97
N SER A 287 -14.87 29.66 -26.93
CA SER A 287 -14.22 28.59 -26.15
C SER A 287 -12.81 28.22 -26.64
N ILE A 288 -12.51 28.52 -27.92
CA ILE A 288 -11.20 28.32 -28.54
C ILE A 288 -10.34 29.57 -28.38
N TYR A 289 -10.83 30.74 -28.82
CA TYR A 289 -10.03 31.97 -28.91
C TYR A 289 -9.98 32.82 -27.62
N SER A 290 -10.71 32.42 -26.56
CA SER A 290 -10.59 33.07 -25.23
C SER A 290 -9.27 32.79 -24.52
N SER A 291 -8.52 31.77 -24.97
CA SER A 291 -7.21 31.47 -24.38
C SER A 291 -6.13 32.40 -24.94
N PRO A 292 -5.20 32.92 -24.12
CA PRO A 292 -4.01 33.61 -24.61
C PRO A 292 -3.19 32.79 -25.62
N CYS A 293 -3.26 31.46 -25.52
CA CYS A 293 -2.56 30.54 -26.43
C CYS A 293 -3.06 30.59 -27.88
N THR A 294 -4.27 31.11 -28.10
CA THR A 294 -4.95 31.14 -29.41
C THR A 294 -5.46 32.53 -29.76
N ALA A 295 -5.43 33.49 -28.83
CA ALA A 295 -5.97 34.84 -29.04
C ALA A 295 -5.34 35.56 -30.25
N GLY A 296 -4.04 35.34 -30.49
CA GLY A 296 -3.33 35.91 -31.65
C GLY A 296 -3.75 35.31 -33.01
N GLU A 297 -4.47 34.20 -33.01
CA GLU A 297 -4.93 33.49 -34.21
C GLU A 297 -6.34 33.91 -34.63
N ARG A 298 -7.03 34.75 -33.84
CA ARG A 298 -8.42 35.16 -34.10
C ARG A 298 -8.49 36.18 -35.24
N ASN A 299 -9.21 35.86 -36.31
CA ASN A 299 -9.56 36.83 -37.35
C ASN A 299 -10.55 37.89 -36.79
N PRO A 300 -10.30 39.20 -36.96
CA PRO A 300 -11.21 40.27 -36.52
C PRO A 300 -12.63 40.20 -37.13
N SER A 301 -12.78 39.55 -38.29
CA SER A 301 -14.06 39.41 -38.99
C SER A 301 -14.91 38.22 -38.52
N SER A 302 -14.41 37.39 -37.59
CA SER A 302 -15.13 36.22 -37.07
C SER A 302 -16.33 36.65 -36.22
N THR A 303 -17.54 36.33 -36.66
CA THR A 303 -18.78 36.58 -35.92
C THR A 303 -18.84 35.77 -34.61
N GLN A 304 -19.54 36.31 -33.61
CA GLN A 304 -19.96 35.53 -32.45
C GLN A 304 -20.89 34.40 -32.92
N GLY A 305 -20.48 33.16 -32.68
CA GLY A 305 -21.20 31.97 -33.14
C GLY A 305 -20.62 30.67 -32.59
N GLY A 306 -21.24 29.56 -32.97
CA GLY A 306 -20.75 28.21 -32.68
C GLY A 306 -20.74 27.36 -33.94
N PHE A 307 -19.99 26.26 -33.89
CA PHE A 307 -19.88 25.29 -34.98
C PHE A 307 -19.99 23.87 -34.43
N HIS A 308 -20.35 22.94 -35.30
CA HIS A 308 -20.35 21.51 -34.97
C HIS A 308 -18.97 20.92 -35.27
N LEU A 309 -18.30 20.39 -34.24
CA LEU A 309 -17.10 19.58 -34.43
C LEU A 309 -17.52 18.16 -34.76
N ASN A 310 -17.14 17.66 -35.94
CA ASN A 310 -17.48 16.32 -36.43
C ASN A 310 -16.21 15.48 -36.59
N GLY A 311 -16.14 14.35 -35.89
CA GLY A 311 -14.98 13.47 -35.93
C GLY A 311 -14.94 12.60 -37.19
N THR A 312 -13.77 12.52 -37.81
CA THR A 312 -13.53 11.67 -39.01
C THR A 312 -12.54 10.53 -38.77
N GLY A 313 -11.81 10.55 -37.65
CA GLY A 313 -11.04 9.42 -37.14
C GLY A 313 -9.87 8.94 -38.01
N ASN A 314 -8.83 9.75 -38.14
CA ASN A 314 -7.62 9.37 -38.88
C ASN A 314 -6.36 9.82 -38.12
N ALA A 315 -5.61 8.86 -37.57
CA ALA A 315 -4.47 9.13 -36.70
C ALA A 315 -3.32 9.86 -37.43
N GLU A 316 -3.05 9.52 -38.70
CA GLU A 316 -1.99 10.14 -39.50
C GLU A 316 -2.30 11.60 -39.84
N GLN A 317 -3.54 11.86 -40.26
CA GLN A 317 -3.99 13.23 -40.52
C GLN A 317 -4.04 14.03 -39.23
N CYS A 318 -4.48 13.43 -38.12
CA CYS A 318 -4.41 14.05 -36.80
C CYS A 318 -2.95 14.39 -36.44
N HIS A 319 -2.02 13.46 -36.65
CA HIS A 319 -0.60 13.66 -36.41
C HIS A 319 -0.04 14.85 -37.19
N GLU A 320 -0.36 14.97 -38.48
CA GLU A 320 0.08 16.11 -39.29
C GLU A 320 -0.56 17.44 -38.82
N LYS A 321 -1.82 17.44 -38.40
CA LYS A 321 -2.46 18.64 -37.81
C LYS A 321 -1.78 19.06 -36.51
N VAL A 322 -1.54 18.10 -35.62
CA VAL A 322 -0.86 18.33 -34.35
C VAL A 322 0.57 18.82 -34.59
N LYS A 323 1.30 18.23 -35.53
CA LYS A 323 2.67 18.62 -35.87
C LYS A 323 2.80 20.11 -36.23
N GLN A 324 1.77 20.72 -36.83
CA GLN A 324 1.77 22.14 -37.21
C GLN A 324 1.82 23.11 -36.01
N ILE A 325 1.56 22.64 -34.79
CA ILE A 325 1.70 23.50 -33.61
C ILE A 325 3.15 23.63 -33.15
N PHE A 326 4.07 22.77 -33.62
CA PHE A 326 5.49 22.81 -33.27
C PHE A 326 6.30 23.54 -34.37
N ASN A 327 6.95 24.66 -34.04
CA ASN A 327 7.86 25.31 -34.98
C ASN A 327 9.26 24.69 -34.89
N LEU A 328 9.68 23.98 -35.95
CA LEU A 328 10.97 23.30 -36.03
C LEU A 328 11.99 24.02 -36.94
N THR A 329 11.62 25.17 -37.51
CA THR A 329 12.39 25.80 -38.59
C THR A 329 13.59 26.63 -38.13
N HIS A 330 13.58 27.10 -36.89
CA HIS A 330 14.62 27.96 -36.33
C HIS A 330 15.15 27.36 -35.02
N CYS A 331 16.47 27.20 -34.92
CA CYS A 331 17.16 26.79 -33.69
C CYS A 331 18.42 27.65 -33.49
N PRO A 332 18.42 28.58 -32.54
CA PRO A 332 19.55 29.48 -32.30
C PRO A 332 20.69 28.84 -31.46
N SER A 333 20.49 27.64 -30.93
CA SER A 333 21.44 26.91 -30.06
C SER A 333 21.99 25.66 -30.75
N SER A 334 22.88 24.90 -30.10
CA SER A 334 23.45 23.68 -30.71
C SER A 334 22.39 22.62 -31.04
N SER A 335 21.36 22.52 -30.21
CA SER A 335 20.21 21.65 -30.37
C SER A 335 18.99 22.30 -29.72
N CYS A 336 17.85 22.17 -30.37
CA CYS A 336 16.56 22.63 -29.85
C CYS A 336 15.58 21.49 -29.82
N SER A 337 14.57 21.59 -28.95
CA SER A 337 13.35 20.81 -29.06
C SER A 337 12.49 21.38 -30.19
N PHE A 338 11.69 22.41 -29.87
CA PHE A 338 10.85 23.16 -30.80
C PHE A 338 10.72 24.63 -30.36
N ASN A 339 10.20 25.48 -31.24
CA ASN A 339 10.08 26.94 -31.07
C ASN A 339 11.41 27.66 -30.77
N GLY A 340 12.52 27.12 -31.28
CA GLY A 340 13.86 27.67 -31.01
C GLY A 340 14.33 27.51 -29.56
N VAL A 341 13.67 26.65 -28.76
CA VAL A 341 14.05 26.39 -27.37
C VAL A 341 15.19 25.38 -27.31
N TYR A 342 16.29 25.78 -26.69
CA TYR A 342 17.43 24.90 -26.44
C TYR A 342 17.01 23.64 -25.66
N GLN A 343 17.44 22.47 -26.13
CA GLN A 343 17.33 21.20 -25.41
C GLN A 343 18.61 20.37 -25.62
N PRO A 344 19.27 19.94 -24.53
CA PRO A 344 20.39 18.99 -24.62
C PRO A 344 19.97 17.66 -25.26
N GLN A 345 20.96 16.86 -25.66
CA GLN A 345 20.71 15.48 -26.08
C GLN A 345 20.08 14.69 -24.92
N LEU A 346 19.06 13.88 -25.24
CA LEU A 346 18.39 13.05 -24.26
C LEU A 346 19.36 11.97 -23.76
N GLN A 347 19.43 11.80 -22.44
CA GLN A 347 20.29 10.82 -21.78
C GLN A 347 19.54 10.15 -20.63
N GLY A 348 19.80 8.86 -20.43
CA GLY A 348 19.23 8.09 -19.33
C GLY A 348 17.77 7.71 -19.52
N ASN A 349 17.18 7.14 -18.46
CA ASN A 349 15.78 6.73 -18.44
C ASN A 349 14.86 7.89 -18.02
N PHE A 350 13.62 7.90 -18.50
CA PHE A 350 12.63 8.93 -18.20
C PHE A 350 11.38 8.34 -17.54
N GLY A 351 10.88 8.98 -16.49
CA GLY A 351 9.58 8.70 -15.89
C GLY A 351 8.54 9.69 -16.42
N ALA A 352 7.54 9.18 -17.12
CA ALA A 352 6.40 9.94 -17.63
C ALA A 352 5.18 9.73 -16.73
N PHE A 353 4.66 10.82 -16.17
CA PHE A 353 3.55 10.81 -15.20
C PHE A 353 2.47 11.85 -15.58
N SER A 354 1.48 12.05 -14.72
CA SER A 354 0.30 12.88 -15.00
C SER A 354 -0.44 12.40 -16.25
N ALA A 355 -0.82 13.30 -17.17
CA ALA A 355 -1.62 12.91 -18.34
C ALA A 355 -0.88 11.97 -19.29
N TYR A 356 0.47 11.92 -19.29
CA TYR A 356 1.21 10.92 -20.04
C TYR A 356 0.78 9.51 -19.63
N TYR A 357 0.76 9.24 -18.32
CA TYR A 357 0.36 7.93 -17.79
C TYR A 357 -1.11 7.63 -18.09
N PHE A 358 -2.04 8.54 -17.72
CA PHE A 358 -3.48 8.24 -17.83
C PHE A 358 -3.93 8.01 -19.27
N VAL A 359 -3.41 8.76 -20.23
CA VAL A 359 -3.76 8.60 -21.64
C VAL A 359 -3.16 7.31 -22.21
N MET A 360 -1.88 7.05 -21.94
CA MET A 360 -1.24 5.83 -22.43
C MET A 360 -1.84 4.58 -21.79
N ALA A 361 -2.19 4.62 -20.51
CA ALA A 361 -2.81 3.50 -19.82
C ALA A 361 -4.20 3.19 -20.40
N PHE A 362 -4.99 4.22 -20.71
CA PHE A 362 -6.28 4.04 -21.38
C PHE A 362 -6.15 3.36 -22.76
N LEU A 363 -5.11 3.71 -23.52
CA LEU A 363 -4.81 3.12 -24.83
C LEU A 363 -4.11 1.74 -24.75
N ASN A 364 -3.94 1.20 -23.54
CA ASN A 364 -3.23 -0.04 -23.27
C ASN A 364 -1.76 -0.02 -23.73
N LEU A 365 -1.10 1.14 -23.58
CA LEU A 365 0.28 1.42 -23.96
C LEU A 365 1.23 1.57 -22.76
N THR A 366 0.82 1.07 -21.59
CA THR A 366 1.62 1.08 -20.35
C THR A 366 1.92 -0.33 -19.84
N THR A 367 1.94 -1.31 -20.74
CA THR A 367 2.25 -2.70 -20.38
C THR A 367 3.70 -2.81 -19.89
N SER A 368 3.91 -3.81 -19.06
CA SER A 368 5.11 -4.10 -18.30
C SER A 368 5.88 -5.31 -18.83
N GLU A 369 5.38 -6.01 -19.85
CA GLU A 369 6.07 -7.16 -20.47
C GLU A 369 7.38 -6.73 -21.11
N ARG A 370 7.32 -5.57 -21.75
CA ARG A 370 8.43 -4.96 -22.46
C ARG A 370 8.10 -3.49 -22.70
N PRO A 371 9.13 -2.63 -22.87
CA PRO A 371 8.92 -1.27 -23.32
C PRO A 371 8.11 -1.27 -24.62
N VAL A 372 7.01 -0.51 -24.64
CA VAL A 372 6.16 -0.34 -25.82
C VAL A 372 6.94 0.43 -26.86
N THR A 373 7.03 -0.10 -28.08
CA THR A 373 7.79 0.54 -29.16
C THR A 373 7.00 1.69 -29.78
N LEU A 374 7.71 2.63 -30.39
CA LEU A 374 7.09 3.75 -31.11
C LEU A 374 6.11 3.29 -32.22
N VAL A 375 6.39 2.15 -32.87
CA VAL A 375 5.53 1.57 -33.91
C VAL A 375 4.20 1.12 -33.33
N GLU A 376 4.21 0.44 -32.18
CA GLU A 376 3.00 -0.04 -31.52
C GLU A 376 2.12 1.09 -31.02
N VAL A 377 2.73 2.18 -30.52
CA VAL A 377 1.99 3.39 -30.16
C VAL A 377 1.24 3.94 -31.39
N LYS A 378 1.90 4.02 -32.54
CA LYS A 378 1.30 4.48 -33.81
C LYS A 378 0.16 3.56 -34.25
N GLU A 379 0.33 2.25 -34.16
CA GLU A 379 -0.70 1.27 -34.51
C GLU A 379 -1.93 1.35 -33.61
N LYS A 380 -1.72 1.44 -32.28
CA LYS A 380 -2.83 1.59 -31.33
C LYS A 380 -3.59 2.90 -31.49
N LEU A 381 -2.90 3.98 -31.82
CA LEU A 381 -3.57 5.24 -32.15
C LEU A 381 -4.38 5.14 -33.44
N ARG A 382 -3.86 4.47 -34.48
CA ARG A 382 -4.60 4.23 -35.74
C ARG A 382 -5.87 3.42 -35.48
N GLU A 383 -5.77 2.35 -34.70
CA GLU A 383 -6.92 1.53 -34.28
C GLU A 383 -7.94 2.36 -33.49
N PHE A 384 -7.49 3.02 -32.41
CA PHE A 384 -8.37 3.77 -31.53
C PHE A 384 -9.06 4.93 -32.26
N CYS A 385 -8.32 5.75 -32.99
CA CYS A 385 -8.85 6.93 -33.68
C CYS A 385 -9.87 6.59 -34.78
N SER A 386 -9.71 5.46 -35.46
CA SER A 386 -10.63 5.01 -36.53
C SER A 386 -11.90 4.33 -35.99
N THR A 387 -11.95 4.01 -34.69
CA THR A 387 -13.10 3.32 -34.08
C THR A 387 -14.32 4.25 -34.02
N PRO A 388 -15.50 3.84 -34.51
CA PRO A 388 -16.72 4.67 -34.45
C PRO A 388 -17.12 5.07 -33.03
N TRP A 389 -17.61 6.30 -32.87
CA TRP A 389 -17.95 6.88 -31.56
C TRP A 389 -18.99 6.07 -30.79
N GLN A 390 -19.98 5.51 -31.50
CA GLN A 390 -21.01 4.68 -30.88
C GLN A 390 -20.42 3.40 -30.27
N THR A 391 -19.50 2.74 -30.98
CA THR A 391 -18.76 1.58 -30.48
C THR A 391 -17.91 1.91 -29.26
N LEU A 392 -17.28 3.09 -29.24
CA LEU A 392 -16.52 3.52 -28.05
C LEU A 392 -17.40 3.73 -26.83
N LYS A 393 -18.59 4.34 -26.97
CA LYS A 393 -19.52 4.50 -25.85
C LYS A 393 -20.02 3.16 -25.31
N GLU A 394 -20.20 2.18 -26.18
CA GLU A 394 -20.60 0.81 -25.81
C GLU A 394 -19.46 0.08 -25.09
N ASN A 395 -18.23 0.22 -25.57
CA ASN A 395 -17.05 -0.40 -24.96
C ASN A 395 -16.64 0.26 -23.63
N PHE A 396 -16.95 1.55 -23.43
CA PHE A 396 -16.50 2.35 -22.28
C PHE A 396 -17.63 3.15 -21.60
N PRO A 397 -18.71 2.52 -21.11
CA PRO A 397 -19.91 3.22 -20.62
C PRO A 397 -19.69 4.04 -19.33
N ASN A 398 -18.65 3.73 -18.56
CA ASN A 398 -18.36 4.37 -17.27
C ASN A 398 -17.41 5.58 -17.38
N ILE A 399 -16.88 5.88 -18.57
CA ILE A 399 -15.97 7.01 -18.79
C ILE A 399 -16.79 8.23 -19.23
N LYS A 400 -16.60 9.38 -18.56
CA LYS A 400 -17.28 10.62 -18.96
C LYS A 400 -16.91 10.97 -20.41
N GLU A 401 -17.91 11.25 -21.24
CA GLU A 401 -17.74 11.50 -22.68
C GLU A 401 -16.70 12.58 -22.99
N LYS A 402 -16.58 13.60 -22.13
CA LYS A 402 -15.53 14.63 -22.23
C LYS A 402 -14.13 14.01 -22.38
N TYR A 403 -13.80 13.03 -21.54
CA TYR A 403 -12.49 12.38 -21.57
C TYR A 403 -12.39 11.38 -22.71
N LEU A 404 -13.44 10.57 -22.92
CA LEU A 404 -13.45 9.54 -23.95
C LEU A 404 -13.25 10.12 -25.36
N GLY A 405 -13.91 11.24 -25.67
CA GLY A 405 -13.79 11.91 -26.97
C GLY A 405 -12.46 12.61 -27.22
N GLU A 406 -11.63 12.80 -26.18
CA GLU A 406 -10.35 13.50 -26.28
C GLU A 406 -9.14 12.56 -26.36
N TYR A 407 -9.30 11.23 -26.22
CA TYR A 407 -8.17 10.30 -26.18
C TYR A 407 -7.46 10.11 -27.53
N CYS A 408 -8.16 10.19 -28.66
CA CYS A 408 -7.53 10.12 -29.98
C CYS A 408 -6.58 11.31 -30.18
N PHE A 409 -7.07 12.53 -29.93
CA PHE A 409 -6.24 13.73 -29.92
C PHE A 409 -5.10 13.63 -28.89
N SER A 410 -5.42 13.30 -27.62
CA SER A 410 -4.44 13.33 -26.53
C SER A 410 -3.31 12.32 -26.74
N GLY A 411 -3.62 11.12 -27.21
CA GLY A 411 -2.64 10.10 -27.52
C GLY A 411 -1.76 10.48 -28.71
N THR A 412 -2.36 11.03 -29.77
CA THR A 412 -1.62 11.56 -30.92
C THR A 412 -0.73 12.74 -30.52
N TYR A 413 -1.22 13.60 -29.64
CA TYR A 413 -0.47 14.73 -29.11
C TYR A 413 0.75 14.29 -28.31
N ILE A 414 0.59 13.32 -27.40
CA ILE A 414 1.72 12.76 -26.64
C ILE A 414 2.75 12.15 -27.59
N LEU A 415 2.30 11.35 -28.56
CA LEU A 415 3.19 10.76 -29.57
C LEU A 415 4.00 11.85 -30.28
N THR A 416 3.34 12.86 -30.86
CA THR A 416 4.02 13.94 -31.58
C THR A 416 4.94 14.75 -30.67
N LEU A 417 4.52 15.06 -29.45
CA LEU A 417 5.34 15.80 -28.49
C LEU A 417 6.62 15.05 -28.13
N LEU A 418 6.54 13.74 -27.85
CA LEU A 418 7.70 12.93 -27.51
C LEU A 418 8.60 12.70 -28.74
N GLU A 419 8.03 12.29 -29.87
CA GLU A 419 8.79 11.94 -31.08
C GLU A 419 9.37 13.16 -31.78
N ILE A 420 8.53 14.18 -32.05
CA ILE A 420 8.91 15.35 -32.85
C ILE A 420 9.40 16.50 -31.96
N GLY A 421 8.72 16.74 -30.83
CA GLY A 421 9.04 17.85 -29.94
C GLY A 421 10.32 17.60 -29.14
N TYR A 422 10.34 16.55 -28.33
CA TYR A 422 11.46 16.19 -27.47
C TYR A 422 12.52 15.33 -28.16
N LYS A 423 12.25 14.85 -29.37
CA LYS A 423 13.17 14.06 -30.20
C LYS A 423 13.50 12.68 -29.62
N PHE A 424 12.53 12.04 -28.97
CA PHE A 424 12.61 10.61 -28.70
C PHE A 424 12.53 9.84 -30.03
N SER A 425 13.62 9.18 -30.39
CA SER A 425 13.75 8.41 -31.61
C SER A 425 13.31 6.95 -31.39
N PRO A 426 13.10 6.16 -32.46
CA PRO A 426 12.84 4.73 -32.32
C PRO A 426 13.86 4.00 -31.42
N GLU A 427 15.11 4.45 -31.41
CA GLU A 427 16.21 3.85 -30.65
C GLU A 427 16.15 4.13 -29.14
N ASN A 428 15.63 5.29 -28.71
CA ASN A 428 15.59 5.67 -27.29
C ASN A 428 14.17 5.76 -26.71
N TRP A 429 13.12 5.51 -27.51
CA TRP A 429 11.73 5.52 -27.04
C TRP A 429 11.49 4.57 -25.85
N ASN A 430 12.16 3.42 -25.84
CA ASN A 430 12.08 2.42 -24.78
C ASN A 430 12.65 2.88 -23.42
N THR A 431 13.36 4.01 -23.37
CA THR A 431 13.86 4.61 -22.13
C THR A 431 12.74 5.34 -21.35
N ILE A 432 11.59 5.59 -21.98
CA ILE A 432 10.42 6.19 -21.35
C ILE A 432 9.63 5.11 -20.61
N ARG A 433 9.40 5.33 -19.32
CA ARG A 433 8.51 4.53 -18.48
C ARG A 433 7.30 5.35 -18.09
N PHE A 434 6.11 4.90 -18.47
CA PHE A 434 4.85 5.48 -18.01
C PHE A 434 4.52 4.92 -16.63
N ILE A 435 4.61 5.73 -15.58
CA ILE A 435 4.61 5.24 -14.18
C ILE A 435 3.24 5.44 -13.51
N LYS A 436 2.61 4.32 -13.11
CA LYS A 436 1.68 4.18 -11.96
C LYS A 436 2.06 2.91 -11.22
N LYS A 437 2.50 3.00 -9.97
CA LYS A 437 3.38 1.97 -9.40
C LYS A 437 2.70 1.11 -8.32
N HIS A 438 2.88 -0.21 -8.40
CA HIS A 438 2.75 -1.14 -7.27
C HIS A 438 3.86 -0.88 -6.26
N HIS A 439 3.62 -1.06 -4.96
CA HIS A 439 4.59 -0.68 -3.95
C HIS A 439 5.78 -1.66 -3.93
N GLY A 440 6.95 -1.19 -4.38
CA GLY A 440 8.25 -1.80 -4.08
C GLY A 440 8.43 -2.06 -2.58
N TYR A 441 9.39 -2.89 -2.14
CA TYR A 441 9.65 -3.11 -0.71
C TYR A 441 9.77 -1.81 0.08
N GLU A 442 10.60 -0.88 -0.38
CA GLU A 442 10.77 0.42 0.26
C GLU A 442 9.51 1.30 0.19
N ASP A 443 8.73 1.21 -0.90
CA ASP A 443 7.46 1.95 -1.04
C ASP A 443 6.40 1.41 -0.06
N MET A 444 6.33 0.09 0.15
CA MET A 444 5.44 -0.56 1.12
C MET A 444 5.81 -0.16 2.55
N VAL A 445 7.11 -0.21 2.90
CA VAL A 445 7.58 0.20 4.23
C VAL A 445 7.24 1.67 4.48
N ARG A 446 7.47 2.54 3.49
CA ARG A 446 7.07 3.95 3.56
C ARG A 446 5.55 4.09 3.77
N ALA A 447 4.73 3.33 3.04
CA ALA A 447 3.28 3.38 3.22
C ALA A 447 2.84 2.95 4.64
N MET A 448 3.44 1.90 5.20
CA MET A 448 3.15 1.48 6.59
C MET A 448 3.57 2.55 7.60
N LEU A 449 4.75 3.17 7.41
CA LEU A 449 5.21 4.27 8.25
C LEU A 449 4.34 5.52 8.09
N ASN A 450 3.78 5.79 6.91
CA ASN A 450 2.80 6.88 6.71
C ASN A 450 1.58 6.64 7.61
N VAL A 451 1.00 5.44 7.53
CA VAL A 451 -0.17 5.08 8.37
C VAL A 451 0.17 5.20 9.86
N GLN A 452 1.34 4.75 10.27
CA GLN A 452 1.77 4.91 11.66
C GLN A 452 1.89 6.38 12.07
N ASN A 453 2.43 7.23 11.21
CA ASN A 453 2.57 8.65 11.50
C ASN A 453 1.23 9.40 11.49
N GLU A 454 0.26 8.96 10.70
CA GLU A 454 -1.11 9.49 10.70
C GLU A 454 -1.94 9.06 11.93
N CYS A 455 -1.70 7.83 12.43
CA CYS A 455 -2.43 7.24 13.56
C CYS A 455 -1.50 6.74 14.69
N PRO A 456 -0.57 7.56 15.22
CA PRO A 456 0.55 7.09 16.05
C PRO A 456 0.16 6.55 17.42
N PHE A 457 -1.00 6.95 17.94
CA PHE A 457 -1.50 6.51 19.25
C PHE A 457 -2.18 5.16 19.19
N ILE A 458 -2.61 4.75 17.99
CA ILE A 458 -3.33 3.51 17.78
C ILE A 458 -2.58 2.56 16.85
N THR A 459 -1.33 2.86 16.51
CA THR A 459 -0.54 2.02 15.60
C THR A 459 0.91 1.85 16.04
N ARG A 460 1.51 0.74 15.62
CA ARG A 460 2.94 0.47 15.81
C ARG A 460 3.48 -0.41 14.69
N VAL A 461 4.57 0.01 14.06
CA VAL A 461 5.35 -0.79 13.12
C VAL A 461 6.46 -1.50 13.87
N TYR A 462 6.56 -2.81 13.69
CA TYR A 462 7.65 -3.61 14.22
C TYR A 462 8.07 -4.69 13.22
N SER A 463 9.23 -5.29 13.42
CA SER A 463 9.73 -6.37 12.56
C SER A 463 9.66 -7.70 13.29
N ILE A 464 9.18 -8.74 12.61
CA ILE A 464 9.13 -10.12 13.14
C ILE A 464 10.38 -10.94 12.79
N GLY A 465 11.27 -10.39 11.97
CA GLY A 465 12.45 -11.07 11.47
C GLY A 465 12.91 -10.49 10.14
N ARG A 466 13.79 -11.23 9.46
CA ARG A 466 14.31 -10.86 8.14
C ARG A 466 14.09 -11.99 7.13
N SER A 467 13.87 -11.62 5.87
CA SER A 467 13.93 -12.52 4.74
C SER A 467 15.36 -13.04 4.54
N VAL A 468 15.53 -14.00 3.64
CA VAL A 468 16.86 -14.54 3.31
C VAL A 468 17.80 -13.45 2.77
N GLU A 469 17.31 -12.50 1.98
CA GLU A 469 18.10 -11.34 1.51
C GLU A 469 18.24 -10.22 2.56
N GLY A 470 17.75 -10.44 3.79
CA GLY A 470 17.94 -9.50 4.90
C GLY A 470 16.89 -8.38 4.99
N ARG A 471 15.85 -8.40 4.14
CA ARG A 471 14.73 -7.43 4.22
C ARG A 471 13.90 -7.71 5.47
N HIS A 472 13.57 -6.67 6.22
CA HIS A 472 12.69 -6.84 7.39
C HIS A 472 11.28 -7.26 6.97
N LEU A 473 10.74 -8.27 7.66
CA LEU A 473 9.31 -8.56 7.62
C LEU A 473 8.62 -7.60 8.59
N TYR A 474 8.07 -6.51 8.08
CA TYR A 474 7.40 -5.49 8.88
C TYR A 474 5.92 -5.83 9.07
N VAL A 475 5.45 -5.63 10.29
CA VAL A 475 4.05 -5.73 10.70
C VAL A 475 3.60 -4.35 11.15
N LEU A 476 2.41 -3.93 10.71
CA LEU A 476 1.72 -2.77 11.25
C LEU A 476 0.62 -3.27 12.19
N GLU A 477 0.75 -2.88 13.44
CA GLU A 477 -0.19 -3.15 14.52
C GLU A 477 -1.22 -2.01 14.63
N PHE A 478 -2.47 -2.33 14.91
CA PHE A 478 -3.50 -1.40 15.40
C PHE A 478 -4.08 -1.89 16.73
N SER A 479 -4.21 -1.00 17.71
CA SER A 479 -4.84 -1.22 19.03
C SER A 479 -4.97 0.15 19.72
N ASP A 480 -5.82 0.34 20.73
CA ASP A 480 -5.82 1.57 21.53
C ASP A 480 -4.61 1.67 22.49
N ASN A 481 -3.93 0.56 22.80
CA ASN A 481 -2.64 0.55 23.49
C ASN A 481 -1.55 -0.25 22.75
N PRO A 482 -1.04 0.27 21.62
CA PRO A 482 -0.07 -0.44 20.78
C PRO A 482 1.18 -0.88 21.55
N GLY A 483 1.53 -2.15 21.36
CA GLY A 483 2.68 -2.80 21.96
C GLY A 483 2.43 -3.44 23.31
N ILE A 484 1.24 -3.25 23.89
CA ILE A 484 0.83 -3.85 25.16
C ILE A 484 -0.22 -4.91 24.83
N HIS A 485 -0.20 -6.01 25.57
CA HIS A 485 -1.27 -6.99 25.53
C HIS A 485 -2.29 -6.61 26.61
N GLU A 486 -3.56 -6.50 26.23
CA GLU A 486 -4.65 -6.20 27.14
C GLU A 486 -5.49 -7.44 27.38
N LEU A 487 -5.78 -7.72 28.65
CA LEU A 487 -6.53 -8.91 29.02
C LEU A 487 -7.91 -8.86 28.38
N LEU A 488 -8.31 -9.99 27.76
CA LEU A 488 -9.60 -10.13 27.07
C LEU A 488 -9.75 -9.28 25.80
N GLU A 489 -8.65 -8.71 25.29
CA GLU A 489 -8.54 -8.17 23.94
C GLU A 489 -7.91 -9.22 23.01
N PRO A 490 -8.66 -9.76 22.04
CA PRO A 490 -8.14 -10.79 21.15
C PRO A 490 -7.07 -10.24 20.20
N GLU A 491 -6.10 -11.10 19.90
CA GLU A 491 -5.06 -10.85 18.90
C GLU A 491 -5.53 -11.37 17.53
N PHE A 492 -5.53 -10.51 16.51
CA PHE A 492 -5.90 -10.84 15.13
C PHE A 492 -4.71 -10.63 14.19
N LYS A 493 -4.60 -11.42 13.10
CA LYS A 493 -3.63 -11.10 12.03
C LYS A 493 -4.11 -11.28 10.59
N TYR A 494 -3.62 -10.42 9.71
CA TYR A 494 -3.59 -10.64 8.28
C TYR A 494 -2.17 -10.83 7.78
N VAL A 495 -1.98 -11.80 6.89
CA VAL A 495 -0.71 -12.05 6.21
C VAL A 495 -0.95 -12.00 4.70
N GLY A 496 -0.15 -11.23 3.98
CA GLY A 496 -0.20 -11.14 2.53
C GLY A 496 1.09 -11.61 1.87
N ASN A 497 0.99 -11.95 0.59
CA ASN A 497 2.13 -12.09 -0.30
C ASN A 497 3.18 -13.09 0.24
N MET A 498 2.69 -14.23 0.76
CA MET A 498 3.49 -15.41 1.07
C MET A 498 4.12 -16.00 -0.20
N HIS A 499 3.39 -15.94 -1.33
CA HIS A 499 4.01 -16.02 -2.64
C HIS A 499 4.28 -14.60 -3.13
N GLY A 500 5.54 -14.29 -3.44
CA GLY A 500 5.96 -12.93 -3.80
C GLY A 500 5.29 -12.40 -5.07
N ASN A 501 4.89 -13.28 -5.98
CA ASN A 501 4.19 -12.92 -7.22
C ASN A 501 2.67 -12.82 -7.10
N GLU A 502 2.10 -13.07 -5.92
CA GLU A 502 0.68 -12.86 -5.61
C GLU A 502 0.56 -11.49 -4.93
N VAL A 503 0.53 -10.44 -5.76
CA VAL A 503 0.74 -9.04 -5.36
C VAL A 503 -0.51 -8.39 -4.79
N LEU A 504 -1.70 -8.83 -5.20
CA LEU A 504 -2.94 -8.19 -4.78
C LEU A 504 -3.10 -8.16 -3.26
N GLY A 505 -2.81 -9.27 -2.58
CA GLY A 505 -2.91 -9.35 -1.12
C GLY A 505 -2.05 -8.30 -0.40
N ARG A 506 -0.84 -8.03 -0.91
CA ARG A 506 0.06 -6.99 -0.38
C ARG A 506 -0.55 -5.60 -0.54
N GLU A 507 -0.99 -5.25 -1.75
CA GLU A 507 -1.55 -3.93 -2.03
C GLU A 507 -2.85 -3.69 -1.25
N LEU A 508 -3.72 -4.71 -1.13
CA LEU A 508 -4.93 -4.62 -0.34
C LEU A 508 -4.63 -4.40 1.14
N LEU A 509 -3.62 -5.03 1.72
CA LEU A 509 -3.27 -4.84 3.13
C LEU A 509 -2.66 -3.46 3.41
N ILE A 510 -1.91 -2.88 2.45
CA ILE A 510 -1.45 -1.49 2.53
C ILE A 510 -2.67 -0.54 2.53
N GLN A 511 -3.60 -0.74 1.58
CA GLN A 511 -4.80 0.11 1.46
C GLN A 511 -5.78 -0.09 2.62
N PHE A 512 -5.88 -1.30 3.16
CA PHE A 512 -6.68 -1.61 4.35
C PHE A 512 -6.14 -0.90 5.58
N SER A 513 -4.82 -0.85 5.73
CA SER A 513 -4.17 -0.10 6.81
C SER A 513 -4.48 1.40 6.74
N GLN A 514 -4.44 1.99 5.54
CA GLN A 514 -4.83 3.39 5.33
C GLN A 514 -6.31 3.61 5.69
N PHE A 515 -7.19 2.75 5.19
CA PHE A 515 -8.62 2.79 5.48
C PHE A 515 -8.95 2.71 6.98
N LEU A 516 -8.32 1.80 7.73
CA LEU A 516 -8.54 1.69 9.18
C LEU A 516 -8.17 3.00 9.90
N CYS A 517 -7.02 3.60 9.54
CA CYS A 517 -6.59 4.87 10.11
C CYS A 517 -7.52 6.03 9.73
N GLU A 518 -7.89 6.15 8.45
CA GLU A 518 -8.81 7.18 7.95
C GLU A 518 -10.18 7.12 8.64
N GLU A 519 -10.77 5.92 8.72
CA GLU A 519 -12.08 5.73 9.35
C GLU A 519 -12.05 5.93 10.87
N TYR A 520 -10.97 5.52 11.55
CA TYR A 520 -10.78 5.81 12.96
C TYR A 520 -10.74 7.33 13.20
N ARG A 521 -9.97 8.06 12.40
CA ARG A 521 -9.85 9.53 12.49
C ARG A 521 -11.13 10.26 12.08
N ALA A 522 -11.95 9.64 11.23
CA ALA A 522 -13.29 10.11 10.89
C ALA A 522 -14.30 9.88 12.02
N GLY A 523 -13.97 9.07 13.04
CA GLY A 523 -14.85 8.74 14.16
C GLY A 523 -15.88 7.66 13.81
N SER A 524 -15.56 6.78 12.84
CA SER A 524 -16.40 5.64 12.46
C SER A 524 -16.61 4.72 13.66
N PRO A 525 -17.84 4.54 14.19
CA PRO A 525 -18.05 3.74 15.39
C PRO A 525 -17.65 2.27 15.22
N ARG A 526 -17.84 1.73 14.00
CA ARG A 526 -17.49 0.36 13.64
C ARG A 526 -15.99 0.12 13.74
N ILE A 527 -15.20 0.98 13.08
CA ILE A 527 -13.74 0.85 13.06
C ILE A 527 -13.10 1.24 14.40
N THR A 528 -13.65 2.26 15.07
CA THR A 528 -13.19 2.65 16.42
C THR A 528 -13.32 1.50 17.40
N ARG A 529 -14.49 0.85 17.42
CA ARG A 529 -14.73 -0.32 18.26
C ARG A 529 -13.76 -1.46 17.94
N LEU A 530 -13.55 -1.75 16.65
CA LEU A 530 -12.60 -2.79 16.25
C LEU A 530 -11.18 -2.53 16.75
N ILE A 531 -10.70 -1.28 16.67
CA ILE A 531 -9.35 -0.93 17.12
C ILE A 531 -9.23 -0.88 18.64
N HIS A 532 -10.30 -0.55 19.36
CA HIS A 532 -10.31 -0.50 20.84
C HIS A 532 -10.53 -1.87 21.48
N ASP A 533 -11.21 -2.77 20.77
CA ASP A 533 -11.56 -4.08 21.30
C ASP A 533 -10.69 -5.20 20.72
N THR A 534 -9.81 -4.93 19.75
CA THR A 534 -8.94 -5.92 19.09
C THR A 534 -7.56 -5.36 18.83
N ARG A 535 -6.55 -6.22 19.05
CA ARG A 535 -5.20 -5.98 18.60
C ARG A 535 -4.96 -6.60 17.23
N ILE A 536 -4.92 -5.74 16.21
CA ILE A 536 -4.90 -6.13 14.80
C ILE A 536 -3.47 -6.06 14.28
N HIS A 537 -2.96 -7.15 13.73
CA HIS A 537 -1.63 -7.19 13.15
C HIS A 537 -1.65 -7.45 11.64
N ILE A 538 -1.02 -6.58 10.86
CA ILE A 538 -1.02 -6.67 9.40
C ILE A 538 0.41 -6.85 8.89
N LEU A 539 0.71 -8.00 8.30
CA LEU A 539 1.96 -8.30 7.59
C LEU A 539 1.70 -8.24 6.08
N PRO A 540 1.97 -7.12 5.38
CA PRO A 540 1.62 -7.00 3.96
C PRO A 540 2.43 -7.93 3.05
N SER A 541 3.65 -8.31 3.45
CA SER A 541 4.51 -9.17 2.65
C SER A 541 5.32 -10.13 3.52
N MET A 542 4.95 -11.41 3.47
CA MET A 542 5.75 -12.50 4.04
C MET A 542 6.93 -12.89 3.15
N ASN A 543 6.82 -12.72 1.82
CA ASN A 543 7.90 -13.00 0.88
C ASN A 543 8.32 -11.75 0.09
N PRO A 544 8.98 -10.76 0.75
CA PRO A 544 9.43 -9.55 0.08
C PRO A 544 10.51 -9.84 -0.97
N ASP A 545 11.31 -10.89 -0.81
CA ASP A 545 12.36 -11.26 -1.76
C ASP A 545 11.79 -11.76 -3.09
N GLY A 546 10.82 -12.69 -3.03
CA GLY A 546 10.10 -13.15 -4.21
C GLY A 546 9.33 -12.02 -4.88
N TYR A 547 8.77 -11.09 -4.10
CA TYR A 547 8.10 -9.91 -4.65
C TYR A 547 9.05 -9.02 -5.43
N GLU A 548 10.26 -8.73 -4.94
CA GLU A 548 11.20 -7.89 -5.71
C GLU A 548 11.58 -8.55 -7.05
N VAL A 549 11.67 -9.88 -7.11
CA VAL A 549 11.86 -10.61 -8.38
C VAL A 549 10.66 -10.42 -9.32
N ALA A 550 9.45 -10.65 -8.81
CA ALA A 550 8.20 -10.49 -9.58
C ALA A 550 7.99 -9.03 -10.04
N GLY A 551 8.18 -8.07 -9.14
CA GLY A 551 7.98 -6.63 -9.36
C GLY A 551 8.97 -6.03 -10.35
N ASN A 552 10.19 -6.57 -10.43
CA ASN A 552 11.17 -6.18 -11.44
C ASN A 552 10.77 -6.61 -12.86
N GLN A 553 9.96 -7.68 -13.00
CA GLN A 553 9.40 -8.10 -14.29
C GLN A 553 8.09 -7.38 -14.62
N GLY A 554 7.35 -6.94 -13.59
CA GLY A 554 6.08 -6.25 -13.74
C GLY A 554 4.90 -7.17 -14.06
N PRO A 555 3.65 -6.67 -13.99
CA PRO A 555 2.43 -7.48 -14.08
C PRO A 555 2.29 -8.34 -15.34
N ASP A 556 2.89 -7.92 -16.44
CA ASP A 556 2.62 -8.52 -17.73
C ASP A 556 3.75 -9.53 -18.10
N ALA A 557 5.02 -9.31 -17.72
CA ALA A 557 6.12 -10.25 -18.04
C ALA A 557 6.28 -11.40 -17.03
N ASN A 558 5.51 -11.38 -15.95
CA ASN A 558 5.72 -12.29 -14.84
C ASN A 558 5.22 -13.69 -15.17
N GLY A 559 6.15 -14.65 -15.26
CA GLY A 559 5.80 -16.06 -15.36
C GLY A 559 4.97 -16.50 -14.15
N TYR A 560 4.05 -17.47 -14.34
CA TYR A 560 3.14 -17.95 -13.27
C TYR A 560 3.86 -18.36 -11.97
N LEU A 561 5.13 -18.76 -12.05
CA LEU A 561 5.97 -19.16 -10.92
C LEU A 561 7.07 -18.15 -10.58
N THR A 562 7.32 -17.15 -11.42
CA THR A 562 8.44 -16.23 -11.21
C THR A 562 8.15 -15.33 -10.01
N GLY A 563 9.07 -15.32 -9.04
CA GLY A 563 8.88 -14.63 -7.75
C GLY A 563 7.87 -15.28 -6.80
N ARG A 564 7.33 -16.47 -7.13
CA ARG A 564 6.44 -17.22 -6.22
C ARG A 564 7.20 -17.67 -4.97
N ALA A 565 8.34 -18.32 -5.16
CA ALA A 565 9.20 -18.80 -4.09
C ALA A 565 10.02 -17.64 -3.47
N ASN A 566 10.66 -17.88 -2.33
CA ASN A 566 11.62 -16.91 -1.77
C ASN A 566 12.94 -16.90 -2.57
N SER A 567 13.93 -16.11 -2.13
CA SER A 567 15.24 -15.99 -2.83
C SER A 567 16.07 -17.28 -2.88
N ARG A 568 15.70 -18.34 -2.14
CA ARG A 568 16.29 -19.69 -2.21
C ARG A 568 15.42 -20.70 -2.96
N ASP A 569 14.45 -20.23 -3.74
CA ASP A 569 13.52 -21.04 -4.52
C ASP A 569 12.68 -22.00 -3.67
N VAL A 570 12.40 -21.62 -2.42
CA VAL A 570 11.50 -22.35 -1.52
C VAL A 570 10.10 -21.75 -1.55
N ASP A 571 9.09 -22.59 -1.82
CA ASP A 571 7.68 -22.23 -1.64
C ASP A 571 7.37 -22.19 -0.12
N LEU A 572 7.17 -20.98 0.41
CA LEU A 572 6.91 -20.77 1.84
C LEU A 572 5.61 -21.46 2.31
N ASN A 573 4.64 -21.64 1.42
CA ASN A 573 3.42 -22.40 1.70
C ASN A 573 3.64 -23.93 1.65
N ARG A 574 4.89 -24.40 1.58
CA ARG A 574 5.30 -25.81 1.73
C ARG A 574 6.41 -25.97 2.77
N ASN A 575 6.67 -24.94 3.56
CA ASN A 575 7.85 -24.86 4.39
C ASN A 575 7.58 -24.96 5.91
N PHE A 576 6.32 -24.99 6.35
CA PHE A 576 5.99 -25.20 7.77
C PHE A 576 6.18 -26.67 8.20
N PRO A 577 6.38 -26.97 9.50
CA PRO A 577 6.35 -28.34 9.99
C PRO A 577 5.01 -29.04 9.69
N ASP A 578 5.06 -30.30 9.27
CA ASP A 578 3.88 -31.10 8.92
C ASP A 578 3.24 -31.72 10.17
N LEU A 579 2.29 -31.01 10.78
CA LEU A 579 1.63 -31.44 12.01
C LEU A 579 0.39 -32.33 11.76
N ASN A 580 -0.20 -32.27 10.56
CA ASN A 580 -1.38 -33.07 10.21
C ASN A 580 -1.12 -34.58 10.34
N THR A 581 0.08 -35.04 9.95
CA THR A 581 0.45 -36.46 10.08
C THR A 581 0.38 -36.92 11.53
N MET A 582 0.86 -36.08 12.46
CA MET A 582 0.80 -36.37 13.89
C MET A 582 -0.64 -36.29 14.41
N MET A 583 -1.40 -35.28 13.99
CA MET A 583 -2.81 -35.15 14.38
C MET A 583 -3.62 -36.39 13.99
N TYR A 584 -3.50 -36.87 12.75
CA TYR A 584 -4.22 -38.06 12.30
C TYR A 584 -3.80 -39.34 13.00
N TYR A 585 -2.57 -39.38 13.53
CA TYR A 585 -2.12 -40.45 14.40
C TYR A 585 -2.74 -40.32 15.81
N PHE A 586 -2.72 -39.13 16.41
CA PHE A 586 -3.24 -38.90 17.76
C PHE A 586 -4.74 -39.06 17.88
N GLU A 587 -5.52 -38.68 16.87
CA GLU A 587 -6.97 -38.92 16.84
C GLU A 587 -7.33 -40.41 16.95
N LYS A 588 -6.43 -41.32 16.55
CA LYS A 588 -6.66 -42.77 16.64
C LYS A 588 -6.09 -43.38 17.92
N ASN A 589 -5.20 -42.68 18.61
CA ASN A 589 -4.42 -43.21 19.73
C ASN A 589 -4.58 -42.37 21.01
N ASP A 590 -5.62 -41.55 21.09
CA ASP A 590 -5.93 -40.70 22.25
C ASP A 590 -4.76 -39.78 22.66
N GLY A 591 -4.09 -39.19 21.66
CA GLY A 591 -3.00 -38.25 21.87
C GLY A 591 -3.47 -36.79 21.93
N PRO A 592 -2.52 -35.83 22.05
CA PRO A 592 -2.85 -34.40 22.07
C PRO A 592 -3.65 -33.98 20.83
N ASN A 593 -4.67 -33.13 21.04
CA ASN A 593 -5.55 -32.60 19.97
C ASN A 593 -5.29 -31.11 19.65
N HIS A 594 -4.36 -30.47 20.37
CA HIS A 594 -4.00 -29.05 20.28
C HIS A 594 -2.51 -28.85 20.61
N HIS A 595 -1.94 -27.71 20.24
CA HIS A 595 -0.56 -27.30 20.57
C HIS A 595 0.48 -28.40 20.32
N LEU A 596 0.35 -29.09 19.17
CA LEU A 596 1.18 -30.25 18.85
C LEU A 596 2.67 -29.87 18.87
N PRO A 597 3.54 -30.68 19.49
CA PRO A 597 4.95 -30.33 19.64
C PRO A 597 5.67 -30.27 18.29
N LEU A 598 6.61 -29.33 18.16
CA LEU A 598 7.49 -29.27 16.99
C LEU A 598 8.68 -30.23 17.15
N PRO A 599 9.21 -30.81 16.05
CA PRO A 599 10.44 -31.62 16.10
C PRO A 599 11.64 -30.80 16.58
N ASP A 600 12.55 -31.37 17.39
CA ASP A 600 13.68 -30.62 17.99
C ASP A 600 14.53 -29.80 17.01
N ASN A 601 14.70 -30.26 15.77
CA ASN A 601 15.50 -29.59 14.74
C ASN A 601 14.66 -28.78 13.73
N TRP A 602 13.40 -28.45 14.03
CA TRP A 602 12.50 -27.75 13.11
C TRP A 602 13.07 -26.41 12.61
N GLU A 603 13.77 -25.65 13.46
CA GLU A 603 14.35 -24.34 13.10
C GLU A 603 15.35 -24.44 11.95
N GLN A 604 16.00 -25.59 11.78
CA GLN A 604 16.98 -25.84 10.72
C GLN A 604 16.32 -26.31 9.41
N GLN A 605 15.03 -26.63 9.43
CA GLN A 605 14.28 -27.18 8.29
C GLN A 605 13.41 -26.13 7.60
N VAL A 606 13.32 -24.92 8.15
CA VAL A 606 12.47 -23.84 7.66
C VAL A 606 13.31 -22.66 7.17
N GLU A 607 12.74 -21.88 6.26
CA GLU A 607 13.30 -20.65 5.73
C GLU A 607 13.21 -19.51 6.74
N SER A 608 13.97 -18.44 6.51
CA SER A 608 14.08 -17.31 7.46
C SER A 608 12.73 -16.61 7.66
N GLU A 609 11.95 -16.47 6.58
CA GLU A 609 10.59 -15.92 6.60
C GLU A 609 9.65 -16.79 7.43
N THR A 610 9.64 -18.12 7.18
CA THR A 610 8.83 -19.09 7.92
C THR A 610 9.21 -19.13 9.40
N LEU A 611 10.51 -19.10 9.71
CA LEU A 611 11.03 -19.05 11.07
C LEU A 611 10.53 -17.80 11.81
N ALA A 612 10.59 -16.64 11.16
CA ALA A 612 10.11 -15.38 11.70
C ALA A 612 8.61 -15.46 12.03
N VAL A 613 7.81 -16.01 11.12
CA VAL A 613 6.36 -16.18 11.30
C VAL A 613 6.02 -17.18 12.41
N ILE A 614 6.70 -18.34 12.49
CA ILE A 614 6.48 -19.31 13.59
C ILE A 614 6.85 -18.70 14.95
N ARG A 615 7.96 -17.95 15.03
CA ARG A 615 8.33 -17.24 16.27
C ARG A 615 7.32 -16.15 16.62
N TRP A 616 6.81 -15.45 15.62
CA TRP A 616 5.76 -14.45 15.82
C TRP A 616 4.47 -15.07 16.38
N MET A 617 4.04 -16.21 15.83
CA MET A 617 2.91 -17.00 16.33
C MET A 617 3.08 -17.53 17.76
N LYS A 618 4.33 -17.70 18.23
CA LYS A 618 4.61 -18.11 19.61
C LYS A 618 4.61 -16.94 20.59
N ASN A 619 4.85 -15.73 20.10
CA ASN A 619 4.94 -14.52 20.93
C ASN A 619 3.58 -13.86 21.17
N TYR A 620 2.60 -14.11 20.29
CA TYR A 620 1.26 -13.52 20.36
C TYR A 620 0.20 -14.62 20.30
N ASN A 621 -0.81 -14.52 21.16
CA ASN A 621 -1.89 -15.49 21.24
C ASN A 621 -2.98 -15.22 20.19
N PHE A 622 -2.63 -15.35 18.91
CA PHE A 622 -3.56 -15.09 17.81
C PHE A 622 -4.80 -15.98 17.89
N VAL A 623 -5.98 -15.36 17.77
CA VAL A 623 -7.29 -16.01 17.81
C VAL A 623 -7.79 -16.31 16.41
N LEU A 624 -7.68 -15.33 15.51
CA LEU A 624 -8.17 -15.41 14.13
C LEU A 624 -7.14 -14.82 13.16
N SER A 625 -7.01 -15.44 11.99
CA SER A 625 -6.07 -15.04 10.95
C SER A 625 -6.62 -15.29 9.55
N ALA A 626 -6.21 -14.49 8.58
CA ALA A 626 -6.28 -14.93 7.19
C ALA A 626 -5.00 -14.66 6.41
N ASN A 627 -4.71 -15.57 5.48
CA ASN A 627 -3.59 -15.50 4.58
C ASN A 627 -4.06 -15.20 3.15
N LEU A 628 -3.61 -14.09 2.57
CA LEU A 628 -4.09 -13.54 1.31
C LEU A 628 -3.21 -14.01 0.15
N HIS A 629 -3.82 -14.80 -0.73
CA HIS A 629 -3.24 -15.44 -1.90
C HIS A 629 -3.90 -14.95 -3.20
N GLY A 630 -3.34 -15.38 -4.34
CA GLY A 630 -3.90 -15.14 -5.66
C GLY A 630 -3.73 -16.32 -6.61
N GLY A 631 -4.46 -16.29 -7.72
CA GLY A 631 -4.56 -17.35 -8.71
C GLY A 631 -5.92 -18.04 -8.74
N ALA A 632 -6.77 -17.80 -7.74
CA ALA A 632 -8.16 -18.18 -7.70
C ALA A 632 -9.00 -17.08 -7.01
N VAL A 633 -10.32 -17.24 -7.00
CA VAL A 633 -11.24 -16.42 -6.20
C VAL A 633 -12.07 -17.36 -5.34
N VAL A 634 -11.66 -17.61 -4.09
CA VAL A 634 -12.33 -18.55 -3.18
C VAL A 634 -11.82 -18.39 -1.74
N ALA A 635 -12.69 -18.57 -0.75
CA ALA A 635 -12.28 -18.69 0.64
C ALA A 635 -12.01 -20.18 0.98
N ASN A 636 -10.74 -20.53 1.10
CA ASN A 636 -10.25 -21.86 1.41
C ASN A 636 -10.10 -22.08 2.91
N TYR A 637 -10.64 -23.17 3.45
CA TYR A 637 -10.60 -23.46 4.88
C TYR A 637 -10.03 -24.85 5.21
N PRO A 638 -9.48 -25.05 6.43
CA PRO A 638 -8.83 -26.30 6.86
C PRO A 638 -9.69 -27.57 6.80
N PHE A 639 -9.09 -28.76 6.76
CA PHE A 639 -7.64 -28.98 6.55
C PHE A 639 -7.24 -28.89 5.08
N ASP A 640 -6.00 -28.48 4.81
CA ASP A 640 -5.37 -28.53 3.49
C ASP A 640 -4.81 -29.94 3.18
N LYS A 641 -4.39 -30.69 4.20
CA LYS A 641 -3.92 -32.07 4.02
C LYS A 641 -5.08 -33.07 4.01
N SER A 642 -5.05 -34.02 3.08
CA SER A 642 -6.00 -35.12 3.07
C SER A 642 -5.56 -36.23 4.05
N ARG A 643 -6.54 -36.88 4.68
CA ARG A 643 -6.37 -38.09 5.48
C ARG A 643 -6.00 -39.31 4.65
N GLU A 644 -6.35 -39.33 3.36
CA GLU A 644 -6.10 -40.46 2.48
C GLU A 644 -4.64 -40.46 2.00
N ALA A 645 -3.96 -41.59 2.16
CA ALA A 645 -2.60 -41.75 1.67
C ALA A 645 -2.56 -41.70 0.14
N ARG A 646 -1.45 -41.18 -0.39
CA ARG A 646 -1.18 -41.12 -1.83
C ARG A 646 -1.09 -42.53 -2.41
N VAL A 647 -2.03 -42.91 -3.28
CA VAL A 647 -1.99 -44.21 -3.98
C VAL A 647 -1.57 -44.00 -5.43
N ARG A 648 -0.45 -44.62 -5.84
CA ARG A 648 0.04 -44.66 -7.24
C ARG A 648 0.18 -43.28 -7.92
N GLY A 649 0.69 -42.28 -7.21
CA GLY A 649 1.06 -40.99 -7.79
C GLY A 649 -0.08 -39.98 -7.99
N TYR A 650 -1.35 -40.42 -8.01
CA TYR A 650 -2.51 -39.52 -8.06
C TYR A 650 -2.83 -38.94 -6.68
N ARG A 651 -2.98 -37.61 -6.61
CA ARG A 651 -3.53 -36.93 -5.42
C ARG A 651 -5.03 -37.20 -5.41
N LYS A 652 -5.47 -38.10 -4.53
CA LYS A 652 -6.90 -38.25 -4.27
C LYS A 652 -7.32 -37.08 -3.39
N THR A 653 -8.06 -36.13 -3.96
CA THR A 653 -8.62 -35.01 -3.20
C THR A 653 -9.80 -35.54 -2.41
N SER A 654 -9.83 -35.25 -1.12
CA SER A 654 -10.93 -35.69 -0.28
C SER A 654 -11.14 -34.71 0.85
N TYR A 655 -12.42 -34.47 1.14
CA TYR A 655 -12.84 -33.62 2.22
C TYR A 655 -12.22 -34.06 3.54
N SER A 656 -11.50 -33.16 4.20
CA SER A 656 -10.83 -33.45 5.48
C SER A 656 -11.22 -32.42 6.52
N ALA A 657 -12.25 -32.77 7.29
CA ALA A 657 -12.81 -31.92 8.34
C ALA A 657 -11.85 -31.73 9.52
N THR A 658 -11.83 -30.53 10.08
CA THR A 658 -11.33 -30.26 11.43
C THR A 658 -12.41 -30.58 12.48
N ALA A 659 -12.05 -30.60 13.77
CA ALA A 659 -13.04 -30.66 14.84
C ALA A 659 -13.97 -29.43 14.85
N ASP A 660 -13.46 -28.29 14.36
CA ASP A 660 -14.13 -27.00 14.27
C ASP A 660 -14.69 -26.67 12.85
N ASP A 661 -14.94 -27.68 12.02
CA ASP A 661 -15.32 -27.53 10.60
C ASP A 661 -16.48 -26.54 10.37
N LYS A 662 -17.47 -26.55 11.26
CA LYS A 662 -18.65 -25.67 11.16
C LYS A 662 -18.30 -24.19 11.28
N ILE A 663 -17.42 -23.82 12.21
CA ILE A 663 -17.03 -22.42 12.37
C ILE A 663 -16.09 -21.98 11.25
N PHE A 664 -15.20 -22.85 10.77
CA PHE A 664 -14.38 -22.56 9.58
C PHE A 664 -15.23 -22.27 8.34
N LYS A 665 -16.29 -23.06 8.10
CA LYS A 665 -17.26 -22.76 7.04
C LYS A 665 -17.97 -21.42 7.25
N LYS A 666 -18.33 -21.07 8.49
CA LYS A 666 -18.94 -19.77 8.82
C LYS A 666 -17.96 -18.63 8.50
N LEU A 667 -16.70 -18.74 8.90
CA LEU A 667 -15.64 -17.76 8.63
C LEU A 667 -15.43 -17.56 7.13
N ALA A 668 -15.32 -18.66 6.37
CA ALA A 668 -15.17 -18.62 4.91
C ALA A 668 -16.39 -17.97 4.22
N ARG A 669 -17.62 -18.32 4.64
CA ARG A 669 -18.84 -17.69 4.14
C ARG A 669 -18.91 -16.20 4.46
N THR A 670 -18.51 -15.79 5.66
CA THR A 670 -18.50 -14.37 6.04
C THR A 670 -17.66 -13.56 5.06
N TYR A 671 -16.46 -14.03 4.69
CA TYR A 671 -15.66 -13.34 3.67
C TYR A 671 -16.30 -13.43 2.28
N SER A 672 -16.67 -14.64 1.83
CA SER A 672 -17.17 -14.87 0.48
C SER A 672 -18.43 -14.07 0.12
N TYR A 673 -19.39 -13.97 1.05
CA TYR A 673 -20.63 -13.22 0.84
C TYR A 673 -20.46 -11.71 0.98
N ALA A 674 -19.52 -11.24 1.80
CA ALA A 674 -19.19 -9.82 1.90
C ALA A 674 -18.31 -9.35 0.74
N HIS A 675 -17.59 -10.27 0.07
CA HIS A 675 -16.83 -9.99 -1.13
C HIS A 675 -17.75 -9.71 -2.33
N GLY A 676 -17.36 -8.75 -3.17
CA GLY A 676 -18.19 -8.26 -4.27
C GLY A 676 -18.68 -9.31 -5.27
N TRP A 677 -17.96 -10.43 -5.43
CA TRP A 677 -18.33 -11.50 -6.37
C TRP A 677 -17.90 -12.93 -6.00
N MET A 678 -17.24 -13.16 -4.85
CA MET A 678 -16.66 -14.48 -4.55
C MET A 678 -17.73 -15.57 -4.41
N HIS A 679 -18.84 -15.24 -3.72
CA HIS A 679 -19.99 -16.12 -3.51
C HIS A 679 -20.70 -16.59 -4.79
N GLN A 680 -20.42 -15.97 -5.95
CA GLN A 680 -20.97 -16.41 -7.24
C GLN A 680 -20.39 -17.76 -7.70
N GLY A 681 -19.25 -18.15 -7.13
CA GLY A 681 -18.68 -19.49 -7.24
C GLY A 681 -17.90 -19.79 -8.52
N TRP A 682 -18.22 -19.16 -9.66
CA TRP A 682 -17.48 -19.42 -10.91
C TRP A 682 -16.19 -18.59 -11.02
N ASN A 683 -15.04 -19.23 -10.82
CA ASN A 683 -13.78 -18.54 -10.55
C ASN A 683 -12.61 -19.22 -11.26
N CYS A 684 -11.98 -18.51 -12.19
CA CYS A 684 -10.70 -18.87 -12.83
C CYS A 684 -10.68 -20.28 -13.50
N GLY A 685 -11.84 -20.79 -13.92
CA GLY A 685 -12.00 -22.11 -14.53
C GLY A 685 -12.56 -23.19 -13.60
N ASP A 686 -12.65 -22.92 -12.31
CA ASP A 686 -13.26 -23.78 -11.29
C ASP A 686 -14.63 -23.25 -10.83
N TYR A 687 -15.44 -24.11 -10.21
CA TYR A 687 -16.68 -23.73 -9.52
C TYR A 687 -16.62 -24.10 -8.05
N PHE A 688 -16.75 -23.10 -7.18
CA PHE A 688 -16.81 -23.24 -5.73
C PHE A 688 -18.18 -22.84 -5.23
N ASP A 689 -18.96 -23.81 -4.76
CA ASP A 689 -20.29 -23.51 -4.21
C ASP A 689 -20.18 -22.53 -3.04
N GLU A 690 -21.04 -21.50 -3.04
CA GLU A 690 -21.00 -20.36 -2.10
C GLU A 690 -19.65 -19.61 -2.06
N GLY A 691 -18.74 -19.82 -3.02
CA GLY A 691 -17.40 -19.23 -3.05
C GLY A 691 -16.46 -19.72 -1.94
N ILE A 692 -16.70 -20.90 -1.38
CA ILE A 692 -15.86 -21.50 -0.32
C ILE A 692 -15.36 -22.90 -0.70
N THR A 693 -14.25 -23.34 -0.12
CA THR A 693 -13.77 -24.72 -0.32
C THR A 693 -12.94 -25.25 0.85
N ASN A 694 -12.99 -26.56 1.08
CA ASN A 694 -12.05 -27.24 1.98
C ASN A 694 -10.74 -27.51 1.22
N GLY A 695 -9.59 -27.14 1.78
CA GLY A 695 -8.30 -27.23 1.08
C GLY A 695 -7.97 -28.63 0.57
N ALA A 696 -8.11 -29.65 1.41
CA ALA A 696 -7.86 -31.03 1.02
C ALA A 696 -8.79 -31.55 -0.08
N SER A 697 -10.02 -31.01 -0.14
CA SER A 697 -11.01 -31.32 -1.18
C SER A 697 -10.70 -30.65 -2.52
N TRP A 698 -10.11 -29.45 -2.51
CA TRP A 698 -9.69 -28.77 -3.74
C TRP A 698 -8.38 -29.34 -4.27
N TYR A 699 -7.31 -29.28 -3.47
CA TYR A 699 -6.07 -30.02 -3.71
C TYR A 699 -5.30 -30.24 -2.41
N SER A 700 -4.88 -31.49 -2.16
CA SER A 700 -4.16 -31.77 -0.93
C SER A 700 -2.75 -31.15 -0.91
N LEU A 701 -2.48 -30.45 0.18
CA LEU A 701 -1.24 -29.73 0.49
C LEU A 701 -0.79 -30.12 1.91
N SER A 702 0.51 -30.20 2.15
CA SER A 702 1.07 -30.32 3.49
C SER A 702 2.08 -29.22 3.72
N LYS A 703 2.43 -28.96 4.99
CA LYS A 703 3.41 -27.93 5.37
C LYS A 703 2.95 -26.49 5.06
N GLY A 704 1.63 -26.26 5.05
CA GLY A 704 1.03 -24.94 4.90
C GLY A 704 0.82 -24.23 6.24
N MET A 705 0.71 -22.90 6.20
CA MET A 705 0.54 -22.06 7.38
C MET A 705 -0.85 -22.24 8.03
N GLN A 706 -1.88 -22.46 7.21
CA GLN A 706 -3.27 -22.55 7.63
C GLN A 706 -3.50 -23.71 8.62
N ASP A 707 -3.06 -24.92 8.24
CA ASP A 707 -3.14 -26.11 9.10
C ASP A 707 -2.19 -26.00 10.31
N PHE A 708 -1.03 -25.36 10.14
CA PHE A 708 -0.06 -25.17 11.22
C PHE A 708 -0.61 -24.29 12.35
N ASN A 709 -1.25 -23.15 12.01
CA ASN A 709 -1.88 -22.27 13.00
C ASN A 709 -2.85 -23.04 13.90
N TYR A 710 -3.78 -23.78 13.27
CA TYR A 710 -4.81 -24.51 14.02
C TYR A 710 -4.24 -25.66 14.86
N LEU A 711 -3.18 -26.33 14.41
CA LEU A 711 -2.63 -27.49 15.12
C LEU A 711 -1.61 -27.13 16.20
N HIS A 712 -0.88 -26.01 16.06
CA HIS A 712 0.20 -25.63 16.96
C HIS A 712 -0.15 -24.49 17.93
N THR A 713 -1.18 -23.71 17.62
CA THR A 713 -1.55 -22.50 18.37
C THR A 713 -3.07 -22.46 18.65
N ASN A 714 -3.57 -21.37 19.24
CA ASN A 714 -5.01 -21.13 19.37
C ASN A 714 -5.67 -20.55 18.10
N CYS A 715 -4.87 -20.24 17.06
CA CYS A 715 -5.30 -19.41 15.94
C CYS A 715 -6.10 -20.20 14.89
N PHE A 716 -7.28 -19.68 14.57
CA PHE A 716 -8.08 -20.11 13.43
C PHE A 716 -7.63 -19.35 12.19
N GLU A 717 -7.07 -20.03 11.20
CA GLU A 717 -6.66 -19.39 9.94
C GLU A 717 -7.43 -19.94 8.74
N ILE A 718 -7.82 -19.07 7.81
CA ILE A 718 -8.26 -19.45 6.46
C ILE A 718 -7.38 -18.80 5.40
N THR A 719 -7.35 -19.39 4.21
CA THR A 719 -6.67 -18.84 3.05
C THR A 719 -7.68 -18.16 2.13
N LEU A 720 -7.39 -16.92 1.75
CA LEU A 720 -8.24 -16.12 0.87
C LEU A 720 -7.57 -16.00 -0.49
N GLU A 721 -8.13 -16.65 -1.50
CA GLU A 721 -7.71 -16.49 -2.89
C GLU A 721 -8.52 -15.33 -3.47
N LEU A 722 -7.83 -14.25 -3.86
CA LEU A 722 -8.48 -12.94 -4.06
C LEU A 722 -8.76 -12.60 -5.53
N SER A 723 -7.98 -13.14 -6.46
CA SER A 723 -8.04 -12.79 -7.88
C SER A 723 -7.45 -13.88 -8.76
N CYS A 724 -7.94 -14.02 -9.99
CA CYS A 724 -7.35 -14.95 -10.98
C CYS A 724 -5.96 -14.49 -11.43
N ASN A 725 -5.76 -13.18 -11.58
CA ASN A 725 -4.47 -12.61 -11.92
C ASN A 725 -3.64 -12.43 -10.65
N LYS A 726 -2.53 -13.18 -10.53
CA LYS A 726 -1.63 -13.09 -9.36
C LYS A 726 -0.96 -11.73 -9.25
N PHE A 727 -0.74 -11.06 -10.37
CA PHE A 727 -0.16 -9.73 -10.44
C PHE A 727 -1.07 -8.84 -11.30
N PRO A 728 -2.22 -8.40 -10.75
CA PRO A 728 -3.15 -7.56 -11.49
C PRO A 728 -2.49 -6.26 -11.93
N ALA A 729 -2.95 -5.69 -13.04
CA ALA A 729 -2.42 -4.41 -13.49
C ALA A 729 -2.80 -3.30 -12.50
N ALA A 730 -2.00 -2.23 -12.41
CA ALA A 730 -2.24 -1.15 -11.44
C ALA A 730 -3.59 -0.42 -11.69
N GLN A 731 -4.20 -0.55 -12.87
CA GLN A 731 -5.57 -0.06 -13.11
C GLN A 731 -6.66 -0.89 -12.41
N GLU A 732 -6.41 -2.16 -12.10
CA GLU A 732 -7.39 -3.08 -11.51
C GLU A 732 -7.46 -2.98 -9.98
N LEU A 733 -6.37 -2.52 -9.33
CA LEU A 733 -6.26 -2.46 -7.86
C LEU A 733 -7.44 -1.75 -7.19
N GLN A 734 -7.97 -0.67 -7.77
CA GLN A 734 -9.11 0.05 -7.19
C GLN A 734 -10.40 -0.78 -7.24
N ARG A 735 -10.62 -1.54 -8.31
CA ARG A 735 -11.78 -2.43 -8.44
C ARG A 735 -11.65 -3.56 -7.41
N GLU A 736 -10.47 -4.16 -7.31
CA GLU A 736 -10.19 -5.23 -6.35
C GLU A 736 -10.37 -4.75 -4.91
N TRP A 737 -9.90 -3.55 -4.58
CA TRP A 737 -10.11 -2.92 -3.27
C TRP A 737 -11.59 -2.78 -2.93
N LEU A 738 -12.39 -2.23 -3.85
CA LEU A 738 -13.83 -2.07 -3.62
C LEU A 738 -14.55 -3.41 -3.44
N GLY A 739 -14.07 -4.48 -4.11
CA GLY A 739 -14.60 -5.84 -3.95
C GLY A 739 -14.24 -6.48 -2.61
N ASN A 740 -13.08 -6.16 -2.03
CA ASN A 740 -12.54 -6.80 -0.82
C ASN A 740 -12.74 -6.01 0.48
N ARG A 741 -12.89 -4.68 0.41
CA ARG A 741 -12.93 -3.81 1.60
C ARG A 741 -13.92 -4.27 2.68
N GLU A 742 -15.17 -4.52 2.31
CA GLU A 742 -16.21 -4.93 3.26
C GLU A 742 -15.97 -6.35 3.80
N ALA A 743 -15.42 -7.24 2.96
CA ALA A 743 -15.07 -8.60 3.35
C ALA A 743 -13.94 -8.66 4.38
N LEU A 744 -12.91 -7.81 4.22
CA LEU A 744 -11.81 -7.68 5.18
C LEU A 744 -12.32 -7.20 6.56
N VAL A 745 -13.16 -6.16 6.60
CA VAL A 745 -13.74 -5.68 7.87
C VAL A 745 -14.66 -6.74 8.49
N SER A 746 -15.57 -7.32 7.70
CA SER A 746 -16.53 -8.32 8.17
C SER A 746 -15.85 -9.59 8.72
N TYR A 747 -14.75 -9.99 8.12
CA TYR A 747 -13.96 -11.14 8.58
C TYR A 747 -13.21 -10.84 9.87
N LEU A 748 -12.57 -9.67 9.96
CA LEU A 748 -11.91 -9.19 11.18
C LEU A 748 -12.88 -9.20 12.38
N GLU A 749 -14.12 -8.73 12.19
CA GLU A 749 -15.17 -8.74 13.24
C GLU A 749 -15.46 -10.14 13.80
N GLN A 750 -15.18 -11.21 13.06
CA GLN A 750 -15.45 -12.58 13.53
C GLN A 750 -14.52 -13.01 14.68
N VAL A 751 -13.45 -12.26 14.96
CA VAL A 751 -12.56 -12.54 16.11
C VAL A 751 -13.28 -12.44 17.45
N HIS A 752 -14.40 -11.72 17.50
CA HIS A 752 -15.23 -11.53 18.69
C HIS A 752 -16.33 -12.56 18.88
N LEU A 753 -16.32 -13.70 18.16
CA LEU A 753 -17.32 -14.75 18.34
C LEU A 753 -16.97 -15.69 19.50
N GLY A 754 -17.99 -16.35 20.06
CA GLY A 754 -17.79 -17.46 20.99
C GLY A 754 -17.71 -17.05 22.46
N ILE A 755 -16.65 -17.48 23.13
CA ILE A 755 -16.40 -17.18 24.54
C ILE A 755 -14.99 -16.64 24.75
N LYS A 756 -14.83 -15.74 25.73
CA LYS A 756 -13.53 -15.27 26.20
C LYS A 756 -13.50 -15.22 27.72
N GLY A 757 -12.34 -15.23 28.34
CA GLY A 757 -12.30 -15.29 29.79
C GLY A 757 -10.92 -15.36 30.41
N MET A 758 -10.91 -15.54 31.72
CA MET A 758 -9.69 -15.67 32.52
C MET A 758 -9.78 -16.97 33.32
N VAL A 759 -8.66 -17.64 33.49
CA VAL A 759 -8.50 -18.77 34.42
C VAL A 759 -7.62 -18.32 35.58
N TYR A 760 -8.17 -18.34 36.79
CA TYR A 760 -7.51 -17.88 38.00
C TYR A 760 -7.19 -19.02 38.97
N ASP A 761 -6.14 -18.84 39.78
CA ASP A 761 -5.91 -19.62 41.00
C ASP A 761 -6.73 -19.07 42.19
N GLU A 762 -6.59 -19.68 43.36
CA GLU A 762 -7.27 -19.26 44.59
C GLU A 762 -6.83 -17.87 45.11
N ASN A 763 -5.73 -17.32 44.60
CA ASN A 763 -5.20 -16.01 44.94
C ASN A 763 -5.50 -14.94 43.88
N ASN A 764 -6.35 -15.26 42.88
CA ASN A 764 -6.66 -14.43 41.71
C ASN A 764 -5.46 -14.14 40.78
N ASN A 765 -4.44 -15.00 40.76
CA ASN A 765 -3.41 -14.94 39.73
C ASN A 765 -3.88 -15.72 38.49
N GLY A 766 -3.59 -15.19 37.31
CA GLY A 766 -3.85 -15.88 36.06
C GLY A 766 -3.03 -17.16 35.91
N ILE A 767 -3.66 -18.25 35.48
CA ILE A 767 -3.01 -19.54 35.23
C ILE A 767 -2.68 -19.63 33.74
N LYS A 768 -1.39 -19.54 33.42
CA LYS A 768 -0.91 -19.76 32.05
C LYS A 768 -1.06 -21.22 31.60
N ASN A 769 -1.23 -21.42 30.30
CA ASN A 769 -1.34 -22.75 29.67
C ASN A 769 -2.44 -23.65 30.28
N ALA A 770 -3.45 -23.07 30.92
CA ALA A 770 -4.63 -23.81 31.33
C ALA A 770 -5.41 -24.21 30.06
N VAL A 771 -5.86 -25.45 30.01
CA VAL A 771 -6.58 -26.01 28.87
C VAL A 771 -8.06 -25.67 29.01
N ILE A 772 -8.65 -25.13 27.95
CA ILE A 772 -10.10 -24.91 27.83
C ILE A 772 -10.65 -25.93 26.83
N SER A 773 -11.41 -26.90 27.34
CA SER A 773 -12.04 -27.93 26.53
C SER A 773 -13.54 -27.72 26.41
N ILE A 774 -14.07 -28.03 25.22
CA ILE A 774 -15.50 -27.90 24.91
C ILE A 774 -16.07 -29.31 24.71
N TYR A 775 -17.06 -29.67 25.52
CA TYR A 775 -17.70 -30.98 25.38
C TYR A 775 -18.26 -31.16 23.96
N GLY A 776 -17.82 -32.23 23.28
CA GLY A 776 -18.25 -32.56 21.92
C GLY A 776 -17.42 -31.92 20.79
N ILE A 777 -16.41 -31.11 21.10
CA ILE A 777 -15.45 -30.60 20.11
C ILE A 777 -14.05 -31.10 20.49
N ASN A 778 -13.47 -31.99 19.69
CA ASN A 778 -12.16 -32.58 19.97
C ASN A 778 -11.00 -31.70 19.49
N HIS A 779 -10.96 -30.47 20.00
CA HIS A 779 -9.85 -29.54 19.83
C HIS A 779 -9.93 -28.50 20.94
N ASP A 780 -8.94 -28.53 21.84
CA ASP A 780 -8.87 -27.63 22.97
C ASP A 780 -8.00 -26.41 22.65
N ILE A 781 -8.13 -25.36 23.45
CA ILE A 781 -7.23 -24.19 23.40
C ILE A 781 -6.53 -24.02 24.75
N THR A 782 -5.51 -23.18 24.80
CA THR A 782 -4.82 -22.86 26.06
C THR A 782 -4.90 -21.39 26.41
N THR A 783 -4.82 -21.05 27.70
CA THR A 783 -4.71 -19.67 28.13
C THR A 783 -3.35 -19.07 27.79
N GLY A 784 -3.33 -17.75 27.58
CA GLY A 784 -2.14 -16.94 27.43
C GLY A 784 -1.30 -16.86 28.71
N VAL A 785 -0.21 -16.08 28.64
CA VAL A 785 0.74 -15.95 29.76
C VAL A 785 0.12 -15.38 31.03
N ASP A 786 -0.91 -14.56 30.89
CA ASP A 786 -1.64 -13.92 31.99
C ASP A 786 -2.95 -14.64 32.34
N GLY A 787 -3.21 -15.81 31.73
CA GLY A 787 -4.37 -16.66 32.04
C GLY A 787 -5.65 -16.32 31.28
N ASP A 788 -5.60 -15.40 30.32
CA ASP A 788 -6.70 -15.05 29.42
C ASP A 788 -6.88 -16.10 28.31
N TYR A 789 -8.09 -16.26 27.78
CA TYR A 789 -8.36 -17.15 26.66
C TYR A 789 -9.48 -16.65 25.75
N PHE A 790 -9.48 -17.14 24.50
CA PHE A 790 -10.49 -16.86 23.49
C PHE A 790 -10.82 -18.14 22.71
N ARG A 791 -12.08 -18.56 22.74
CA ARG A 791 -12.57 -19.74 22.03
C ARG A 791 -13.69 -19.34 21.08
N LEU A 792 -13.37 -19.30 19.78
CA LEU A 792 -14.37 -19.07 18.75
C LEU A 792 -15.39 -20.22 18.74
N LEU A 793 -16.67 -19.88 18.86
CA LEU A 793 -17.78 -20.82 18.85
C LEU A 793 -18.96 -20.20 18.09
N LEU A 794 -19.75 -21.05 17.45
CA LEU A 794 -21.02 -20.63 16.87
C LEU A 794 -22.08 -20.44 17.96
N PRO A 795 -23.22 -19.78 17.67
CA PRO A 795 -24.32 -19.70 18.62
C PRO A 795 -24.80 -21.09 19.05
N GLY A 796 -24.94 -21.28 20.36
CA GLY A 796 -25.28 -22.58 20.96
C GLY A 796 -24.98 -22.64 22.46
N THR A 797 -25.44 -23.71 23.11
CA THR A 797 -25.13 -23.98 24.53
C THR A 797 -24.02 -25.01 24.63
N TYR A 798 -22.98 -24.69 25.40
CA TYR A 798 -21.76 -25.47 25.51
C TYR A 798 -21.44 -25.77 26.98
N THR A 799 -20.93 -26.98 27.23
CA THR A 799 -20.28 -27.33 28.48
C THR A 799 -18.78 -27.15 28.31
N VAL A 800 -18.21 -26.25 29.11
CA VAL A 800 -16.83 -25.79 29.01
C VAL A 800 -16.09 -26.21 30.27
N THR A 801 -14.92 -26.82 30.12
CA THR A 801 -14.06 -27.21 31.25
C THR A 801 -12.71 -26.52 31.15
N ALA A 802 -12.30 -25.86 32.21
CA ALA A 802 -10.94 -25.37 32.39
C ALA A 802 -10.15 -26.33 33.27
N SER A 803 -8.94 -26.70 32.85
CA SER A 803 -8.05 -27.57 33.61
C SER A 803 -6.59 -27.09 33.53
N ALA A 804 -5.80 -27.34 34.56
CA ALA A 804 -4.39 -27.01 34.60
C ALA A 804 -3.64 -28.01 35.48
N GLU A 805 -2.38 -28.30 35.15
CA GLU A 805 -1.56 -29.20 35.95
C GLU A 805 -1.41 -28.68 37.39
N GLY A 806 -1.64 -29.55 38.38
CA GLY A 806 -1.62 -29.19 39.79
C GLY A 806 -2.90 -28.55 40.32
N TYR A 807 -3.96 -28.42 39.51
CA TYR A 807 -5.25 -27.87 39.90
C TYR A 807 -6.40 -28.84 39.65
N GLN A 808 -7.49 -28.70 40.41
CA GLN A 808 -8.76 -29.38 40.14
C GLN A 808 -9.47 -28.71 38.96
N PRO A 809 -9.92 -29.47 37.94
CA PRO A 809 -10.70 -28.91 36.83
C PRO A 809 -12.01 -28.27 37.27
N SER A 810 -12.45 -27.25 36.54
CA SER A 810 -13.73 -26.56 36.77
C SER A 810 -14.56 -26.56 35.50
N THR A 811 -15.83 -26.92 35.62
CA THR A 811 -16.76 -27.05 34.49
C THR A 811 -17.92 -26.10 34.65
N SER A 812 -18.30 -25.42 33.58
CA SER A 812 -19.45 -24.50 33.52
C SER A 812 -20.23 -24.66 32.23
N THR A 813 -21.50 -24.31 32.24
CA THR A 813 -22.35 -24.29 31.04
C THR A 813 -22.61 -22.84 30.63
N VAL A 814 -22.44 -22.54 29.34
CA VAL A 814 -22.59 -21.20 28.77
C VAL A 814 -23.39 -21.24 27.48
N THR A 815 -24.22 -20.21 27.24
CA THR A 815 -24.98 -20.06 25.99
C THR A 815 -24.39 -18.89 25.20
N VAL A 816 -23.82 -19.20 24.03
CA VAL A 816 -23.24 -18.27 23.07
C VAL A 816 -24.34 -17.76 22.13
N GLY A 817 -24.46 -16.45 21.98
CA GLY A 817 -25.37 -15.79 21.05
C GLY A 817 -24.72 -15.44 19.69
N PRO A 818 -25.46 -14.81 18.77
CA PRO A 818 -24.94 -14.35 17.48
C PRO A 818 -24.14 -13.02 17.55
N ALA A 819 -24.07 -12.41 18.74
CA ALA A 819 -23.41 -11.14 18.98
C ALA A 819 -21.98 -11.36 19.52
N GLU A 820 -21.49 -10.45 20.36
CA GLU A 820 -20.15 -10.53 20.96
C GLU A 820 -19.94 -11.75 21.84
N ALA A 821 -18.65 -12.11 22.00
CA ALA A 821 -18.21 -13.22 22.81
C ALA A 821 -18.68 -13.08 24.27
N ILE A 822 -19.16 -14.18 24.82
CA ILE A 822 -19.59 -14.23 26.22
C ILE A 822 -18.37 -14.38 27.12
N GLN A 823 -18.28 -13.52 28.12
CA GLN A 823 -17.22 -13.57 29.12
C GLN A 823 -17.51 -14.68 30.15
N LEU A 824 -16.60 -15.65 30.27
CA LEU A 824 -16.70 -16.80 31.18
C LEU A 824 -15.38 -16.96 31.94
N HIS A 825 -15.39 -16.78 33.26
CA HIS A 825 -14.19 -16.97 34.08
C HIS A 825 -14.20 -18.34 34.77
N PHE A 826 -13.00 -18.88 35.01
CA PHE A 826 -12.79 -20.07 35.80
C PHE A 826 -11.87 -19.78 36.97
N TYR A 827 -12.15 -20.41 38.11
CA TYR A 827 -11.33 -20.34 39.32
C TYR A 827 -10.98 -21.77 39.70
N LEU A 828 -9.70 -22.13 39.59
CA LEU A 828 -9.21 -23.47 39.84
C LEU A 828 -8.58 -23.54 41.23
N LYS A 829 -8.87 -24.63 41.95
CA LYS A 829 -8.30 -24.89 43.28
C LYS A 829 -7.07 -25.77 43.17
N ALA A 830 -6.06 -25.52 43.98
CA ALA A 830 -4.89 -26.40 44.02
C ALA A 830 -5.32 -27.83 44.36
N ALA A 831 -4.82 -28.81 43.61
CA ALA A 831 -5.05 -30.20 43.95
C ALA A 831 -4.30 -30.49 45.26
N SER A 832 -5.02 -30.97 46.29
CA SER A 832 -4.38 -31.38 47.55
C SER A 832 -3.36 -32.48 47.27
N GLN A 833 -2.10 -32.27 47.68
CA GLN A 833 -1.14 -33.37 47.78
C GLN A 833 -1.66 -34.35 48.81
N GLU A 834 -2.41 -35.36 48.38
CA GLU A 834 -2.52 -36.58 49.17
C GLU A 834 -1.11 -37.15 49.26
N THR A 835 -0.50 -37.02 50.45
CA THR A 835 0.62 -37.86 50.88
C THR A 835 0.18 -39.30 50.74
N THR A 836 0.48 -39.91 49.60
CA THR A 836 0.44 -41.36 49.45
C THR A 836 1.57 -41.92 50.30
N SER A 837 1.24 -42.28 51.52
CA SER A 837 2.03 -43.19 52.33
C SER A 837 2.29 -44.45 51.50
N GLU A 838 3.55 -44.66 51.15
CA GLU A 838 4.06 -45.87 50.53
C GLU A 838 3.50 -47.10 51.26
N THR A 839 2.71 -47.90 50.55
CA THR A 839 2.56 -49.31 50.91
C THR A 839 3.14 -50.11 49.77
N GLN A 840 4.38 -50.56 49.98
CA GLN A 840 5.07 -51.51 49.12
C GLN A 840 4.20 -52.76 48.93
N SER A 841 3.89 -53.10 47.68
CA SER A 841 3.71 -54.50 47.30
C SER A 841 4.30 -54.74 45.91
N ALA A 842 5.12 -55.79 45.83
CA ALA A 842 6.00 -56.10 44.73
C ALA A 842 5.26 -56.58 43.47
N GLY A 843 5.73 -56.18 42.28
CA GLY A 843 5.21 -56.66 41.00
C GLY A 843 6.09 -56.33 39.80
N SER A 844 7.11 -57.17 39.57
CA SER A 844 7.93 -57.40 38.36
C SER A 844 8.29 -56.21 37.42
N ASN A 845 9.58 -55.87 37.43
CA ASN A 845 10.27 -55.07 36.41
C ASN A 845 10.20 -55.69 35.00
N LYS A 846 9.66 -54.97 34.02
CA LYS A 846 10.09 -55.05 32.62
C LYS A 846 10.53 -53.65 32.15
N LYS A 847 11.84 -53.51 31.98
CA LYS A 847 12.51 -52.35 31.36
C LYS A 847 12.07 -52.21 29.91
N VAL A 848 11.65 -51.01 29.50
CA VAL A 848 11.55 -50.59 28.09
C VAL A 848 12.65 -49.54 27.85
N PRO A 849 13.55 -49.74 26.86
CA PRO A 849 14.70 -48.86 26.60
C PRO A 849 14.34 -47.67 25.68
N PRO A 850 15.21 -46.64 25.60
CA PRO A 850 14.96 -45.44 24.82
C PRO A 850 15.23 -45.69 23.33
N HIS A 851 14.23 -45.45 22.47
CA HIS A 851 14.43 -45.54 21.02
C HIS A 851 14.73 -44.18 20.40
N LYS A 852 16.01 -44.02 20.03
CA LYS A 852 16.49 -43.13 18.97
C LYS A 852 15.73 -43.41 17.67
N MET A 853 15.15 -42.39 17.05
CA MET A 853 14.76 -42.45 15.64
C MET A 853 15.91 -41.93 14.78
N ALA A 854 16.46 -42.81 13.96
CA ALA A 854 17.28 -42.47 12.80
C ALA A 854 16.40 -42.44 11.54
N PRO A 855 16.77 -41.65 10.51
CA PRO A 855 15.88 -41.30 9.41
C PRO A 855 15.74 -42.42 8.37
N ARG A 856 14.56 -42.51 7.75
CA ARG A 856 14.34 -43.07 6.42
C ARG A 856 13.61 -42.07 5.55
#